data_AF-A0A6A5U7V8-F1
#
_entry.id   AF-A0A6A5U7V8-F1
#
_cell.length_a   1.000
_cell.length_b   1.000
_cell.length_c   1.000
_cell.angle_alpha   90.00
_cell.angle_beta   90.00
_cell.angle_gamma   90.00
#
_symmetry.space_group_name_H-M   'P 1'
#
loop_
_entity.id
_entity.type
_entity.pdbx_description
1 polymer ?
#
loop_
_entity_poly.entity_id
_entity_poly.type
_entity_poly.pdbx_seq_one_letter_code
_entity_poly.pdbx_strand_id
1 'polypeptide(L)'
;MKDEIMDNMKAQQNEFANERRSLEQEVQSYKTRIEEAEDELDRLIGSRDNERSGVDTKIQDLLTEIESAHKEAASQRKEADERIAQLQADLAKRKETEAQHLESLSTAFNHLSPDGTAPDDQSALVAQLEDLASRSFNYQRELQQAIVMAQTENENARERAHEQEAILKSKLALEKEAVFSLREQLDMEKAKSASIATELDEERGHLHELRTKFAEGETGSEALRTRVEEEEAKVGRLQVELAESKSHANSLDVELMQLQKKVLKYEEFDSSRTLERQNRAKELSKRLYAQQDRLVGLVESLGFVITFEDGQMTLQRASKVGNSTTLSDTTGLLGRSVTTPSPTPLKQHASNALNLSFLHWPDSTDLEEEDRRYHELIDTLNRFDLDSFSEAVAKRMRDMEHTARKYQREMRGYREKAHLFKAEGHDKIAYRSFKEGDLALFLPTRNQATRPWAAFNVGAPHYFLREQDSHRLHGREWLVARISKVEERVVDLSKTLDSNARASIDGRSIASNSAVSFEDDNPFELSDGLRWYLLDAAEEKPGAPGTPGLGKTTVASARVTGQGQMEPTKKKSSNDPAKTLNKSLDSRRSSGTSKKSAPLTGIRNSTEILPQADAVESGSSSNTATRGGSPAAGPGPSHLRESEATADADVAGEEGRPLHDSAHSPHKQLAFMSGSGVMRGGNASPSKSRVGSVGELARAASPAGSSPSKKAPPAATPSRERKGSFWDGLFQVDVMYQKSRK
;
A
#
# COMPACT_ATOMS: atom_id res chain seq x y z
N MET A 1 -11.36 -159.26 60.70
CA MET A 1 -12.64 -159.17 59.96
C MET A 1 -13.60 -158.13 60.50
N LYS A 2 -13.78 -157.95 61.83
CA LYS A 2 -14.57 -156.80 62.35
C LYS A 2 -13.75 -155.50 62.35
N ASP A 3 -12.49 -155.58 62.74
CA ASP A 3 -11.64 -154.41 63.01
C ASP A 3 -11.26 -153.66 61.72
N GLU A 4 -10.99 -154.40 60.63
CA GLU A 4 -10.72 -153.83 59.30
C GLU A 4 -11.91 -153.01 58.75
N ILE A 5 -13.15 -153.40 59.07
CA ILE A 5 -14.36 -152.66 58.67
C ILE A 5 -14.51 -151.40 59.53
N MET A 6 -14.20 -151.48 60.83
CA MET A 6 -14.21 -150.33 61.74
C MET A 6 -13.18 -149.27 61.32
N ASP A 7 -11.97 -149.69 60.93
CA ASP A 7 -10.93 -148.75 60.50
C ASP A 7 -11.18 -148.20 59.09
N ASN A 8 -11.80 -148.97 58.18
CA ASN A 8 -12.27 -148.44 56.89
C ASN A 8 -13.36 -147.36 57.10
N MET A 9 -14.32 -147.56 58.01
CA MET A 9 -15.30 -146.53 58.35
C MET A 9 -14.67 -145.29 59.01
N LYS A 10 -13.64 -145.45 59.86
CA LYS A 10 -12.89 -144.30 60.41
C LYS A 10 -12.11 -143.55 59.33
N ALA A 11 -11.52 -144.26 58.37
CA ALA A 11 -10.84 -143.66 57.23
C ALA A 11 -11.82 -142.80 56.42
N GLN A 12 -12.96 -143.37 56.02
CA GLN A 12 -14.02 -142.62 55.33
C GLN A 12 -14.56 -141.44 56.15
N GLN A 13 -14.77 -141.59 57.46
CA GLN A 13 -15.18 -140.45 58.31
C GLN A 13 -14.12 -139.34 58.38
N ASN A 14 -12.83 -139.68 58.41
CA ASN A 14 -11.74 -138.70 58.38
C ASN A 14 -11.58 -138.05 56.99
N GLU A 15 -11.76 -138.82 55.91
CA GLU A 15 -11.77 -138.31 54.54
C GLU A 15 -12.94 -137.34 54.34
N PHE A 16 -14.18 -137.74 54.65
CA PHE A 16 -15.33 -136.82 54.60
C PHE A 16 -15.19 -135.62 55.54
N ALA A 17 -14.55 -135.76 56.71
CA ALA A 17 -14.31 -134.63 57.60
C ALA A 17 -13.24 -133.66 57.06
N ASN A 18 -12.25 -134.16 56.31
CA ASN A 18 -11.21 -133.33 55.68
C ASN A 18 -11.67 -132.72 54.36
N GLU A 19 -12.39 -133.47 53.53
CA GLU A 19 -13.09 -132.97 52.34
C GLU A 19 -14.09 -131.89 52.73
N ARG A 20 -14.92 -132.13 53.76
CA ARG A 20 -15.83 -131.13 54.30
C ARG A 20 -15.10 -129.89 54.80
N ARG A 21 -13.93 -130.01 55.47
CA ARG A 21 -13.11 -128.87 55.86
C ARG A 21 -12.52 -128.13 54.65
N SER A 22 -12.11 -128.83 53.60
CA SER A 22 -11.65 -128.21 52.35
C SER A 22 -12.79 -127.42 51.71
N LEU A 23 -13.97 -128.03 51.56
CA LEU A 23 -15.16 -127.38 51.04
C LEU A 23 -15.66 -126.22 51.92
N GLU A 24 -15.58 -126.32 53.24
CA GLU A 24 -15.90 -125.22 54.17
C GLU A 24 -14.87 -124.08 54.07
N GLN A 25 -13.57 -124.38 53.85
CA GLN A 25 -12.54 -123.37 53.58
C GLN A 25 -12.65 -122.75 52.18
N GLU A 26 -12.99 -123.53 51.17
CA GLU A 26 -13.24 -123.08 49.80
C GLU A 26 -14.48 -122.19 49.75
N VAL A 27 -15.60 -122.61 50.35
CA VAL A 27 -16.82 -121.78 50.50
C VAL A 27 -16.50 -120.50 51.27
N GLN A 28 -15.69 -120.56 52.34
CA GLN A 28 -15.28 -119.35 53.06
C GLN A 28 -14.37 -118.44 52.22
N SER A 29 -13.46 -118.99 51.40
CA SER A 29 -12.57 -118.22 50.54
C SER A 29 -13.29 -117.61 49.33
N TYR A 30 -14.26 -118.32 48.75
CA TYR A 30 -15.19 -117.78 47.75
C TYR A 30 -16.08 -116.71 48.37
N LYS A 31 -16.53 -116.88 49.62
CA LYS A 31 -17.30 -115.85 50.33
C LYS A 31 -16.48 -114.59 50.57
N THR A 32 -15.25 -114.70 51.06
CA THR A 32 -14.37 -113.51 51.18
C THR A 32 -14.03 -112.91 49.82
N ARG A 33 -13.91 -113.71 48.74
CA ARG A 33 -13.67 -113.20 47.39
C ARG A 33 -14.90 -112.53 46.78
N ILE A 34 -16.11 -112.93 47.16
CA ILE A 34 -17.37 -112.24 46.84
C ILE A 34 -17.43 -110.93 47.63
N GLU A 35 -17.19 -110.96 48.93
CA GLU A 35 -17.16 -109.75 49.78
C GLU A 35 -16.11 -108.73 49.27
N GLU A 36 -14.90 -109.17 48.91
CA GLU A 36 -13.88 -108.32 48.27
C GLU A 36 -14.33 -107.75 46.92
N ALA A 37 -15.03 -108.54 46.09
CA ALA A 37 -15.53 -108.11 44.80
C ALA A 37 -16.75 -107.16 44.92
N GLU A 38 -17.57 -107.33 45.94
CA GLU A 38 -18.68 -106.42 46.29
C GLU A 38 -18.12 -105.09 46.84
N ASP A 39 -17.10 -105.12 47.70
CA ASP A 39 -16.37 -103.94 48.16
C ASP A 39 -15.67 -103.19 47.00
N GLU A 40 -15.08 -103.91 46.04
CA GLU A 40 -14.53 -103.33 44.81
C GLU A 40 -15.63 -102.74 43.91
N LEU A 41 -16.78 -103.42 43.78
CA LEU A 41 -17.93 -102.94 43.00
C LEU A 41 -18.50 -101.65 43.59
N ASP A 42 -18.73 -101.58 44.89
CA ASP A 42 -19.28 -100.39 45.57
C ASP A 42 -18.31 -99.20 45.52
N ARG A 43 -16.99 -99.45 45.60
CA ARG A 43 -15.96 -98.41 45.37
C ARG A 43 -15.99 -97.91 43.92
N LEU A 44 -16.13 -98.80 42.95
CA LEU A 44 -16.23 -98.43 41.53
C LEU A 44 -17.54 -97.69 41.22
N ILE A 45 -18.66 -98.09 41.82
CA ILE A 45 -19.95 -97.39 41.72
C ILE A 45 -19.85 -96.00 42.36
N GLY A 46 -19.27 -95.89 43.56
CA GLY A 46 -19.04 -94.62 44.24
C GLY A 46 -18.12 -93.67 43.45
N SER A 47 -17.01 -94.18 42.88
CA SER A 47 -16.13 -93.38 42.00
C SER A 47 -16.87 -92.95 40.74
N ARG A 48 -17.54 -93.88 40.05
CA ARG A 48 -18.32 -93.60 38.83
C ARG A 48 -19.41 -92.57 39.06
N ASP A 49 -20.13 -92.64 40.18
CA ASP A 49 -21.26 -91.75 40.45
C ASP A 49 -20.79 -90.37 40.98
N ASN A 50 -19.62 -90.30 41.62
CA ASN A 50 -18.93 -89.04 41.92
C ASN A 50 -18.31 -88.39 40.66
N GLU A 51 -17.71 -89.18 39.77
CA GLU A 51 -17.24 -88.71 38.45
C GLU A 51 -18.41 -88.24 37.58
N ARG A 52 -19.50 -89.02 37.53
CA ARG A 52 -20.72 -88.68 36.79
C ARG A 52 -21.36 -87.41 37.33
N SER A 53 -21.57 -87.29 38.63
CA SER A 53 -22.12 -86.04 39.20
C SER A 53 -21.17 -84.85 38.99
N GLY A 54 -19.84 -85.07 39.04
CA GLY A 54 -18.82 -84.10 38.65
C GLY A 54 -18.65 -83.85 37.15
N VAL A 55 -19.43 -84.52 36.29
CA VAL A 55 -19.60 -84.26 34.85
C VAL A 55 -20.96 -83.62 34.60
N ASP A 56 -22.03 -84.12 35.23
CA ASP A 56 -23.38 -83.56 35.17
C ASP A 56 -23.41 -82.12 35.71
N THR A 57 -22.64 -81.78 36.76
CA THR A 57 -22.46 -80.39 37.20
C THR A 57 -21.75 -79.52 36.17
N LYS A 58 -20.63 -79.98 35.60
CA LYS A 58 -19.91 -79.24 34.53
C LYS A 58 -20.78 -79.03 33.29
N ILE A 59 -21.65 -79.99 32.98
CA ILE A 59 -22.65 -79.86 31.90
C ILE A 59 -23.68 -78.79 32.27
N GLN A 60 -24.17 -78.73 33.51
CA GLN A 60 -25.05 -77.65 33.96
C GLN A 60 -24.36 -76.28 33.94
N ASP A 61 -23.13 -76.18 34.46
CA ASP A 61 -22.33 -74.95 34.44
C ASP A 61 -22.16 -74.44 33.00
N LEU A 62 -21.66 -75.28 32.09
CA LEU A 62 -21.50 -74.97 30.67
C LEU A 62 -22.83 -74.63 29.97
N LEU A 63 -23.94 -75.29 30.32
CA LEU A 63 -25.26 -74.94 29.79
C LEU A 63 -25.70 -73.55 30.26
N THR A 64 -25.44 -73.18 31.52
CA THR A 64 -25.75 -71.82 32.01
C THR A 64 -24.82 -70.75 31.45
N GLU A 65 -23.55 -71.07 31.18
CA GLU A 65 -22.60 -70.18 30.48
C GLU A 65 -23.00 -69.97 29.01
N ILE A 66 -23.45 -71.03 28.34
CA ILE A 66 -24.01 -70.94 26.98
C ILE A 66 -25.31 -70.13 26.98
N GLU A 67 -26.19 -70.30 27.98
CA GLU A 67 -27.44 -69.54 28.08
C GLU A 67 -27.19 -68.05 28.42
N SER A 68 -26.22 -67.73 29.28
CA SER A 68 -25.84 -66.35 29.58
C SER A 68 -25.17 -65.68 28.37
N ALA A 69 -24.23 -66.36 27.71
CA ALA A 69 -23.60 -65.87 26.49
C ALA A 69 -24.63 -65.64 25.36
N HIS A 70 -25.64 -66.51 25.21
CA HIS A 70 -26.73 -66.28 24.27
C HIS A 70 -27.62 -65.09 24.67
N LYS A 71 -27.91 -64.89 25.96
CA LYS A 71 -28.66 -63.72 26.46
C LYS A 71 -27.90 -62.41 26.23
N GLU A 72 -26.59 -62.41 26.48
CA GLU A 72 -25.71 -61.26 26.25
C GLU A 72 -25.52 -60.95 24.75
N ALA A 73 -25.30 -61.98 23.92
CA ALA A 73 -25.27 -61.79 22.46
C ALA A 73 -26.61 -61.27 21.92
N ALA A 74 -27.74 -61.71 22.49
CA ALA A 74 -29.07 -61.21 22.12
C ALA A 74 -29.34 -59.77 22.59
N SER A 75 -28.84 -59.36 23.77
CA SER A 75 -28.98 -57.97 24.23
C SER A 75 -28.05 -57.02 23.48
N GLN A 76 -26.78 -57.39 23.26
CA GLN A 76 -25.84 -56.65 22.43
C GLN A 76 -26.35 -56.50 20.99
N ARG A 77 -26.96 -57.55 20.42
CA ARG A 77 -27.59 -57.46 19.10
C ARG A 77 -28.77 -56.49 19.09
N LYS A 78 -29.68 -56.55 20.08
CA LYS A 78 -30.79 -55.59 20.17
C LYS A 78 -30.29 -54.16 20.29
N GLU A 79 -29.29 -53.91 21.14
CA GLU A 79 -28.71 -52.58 21.29
C GLU A 79 -28.02 -52.10 20.00
N ALA A 80 -27.38 -53.00 19.25
CA ALA A 80 -26.82 -52.68 17.94
C ALA A 80 -27.92 -52.38 16.90
N ASP A 81 -28.97 -53.20 16.82
CA ASP A 81 -30.12 -53.02 15.92
C ASP A 81 -30.87 -51.69 16.25
N GLU A 82 -31.03 -51.35 17.53
CA GLU A 82 -31.58 -50.07 18.01
C GLU A 82 -30.69 -48.87 17.65
N ARG A 83 -29.37 -48.95 17.87
CA ARG A 83 -28.41 -47.91 17.47
C ARG A 83 -28.39 -47.72 15.94
N ILE A 84 -28.51 -48.80 15.17
CA ILE A 84 -28.62 -48.74 13.70
C ILE A 84 -29.92 -48.03 13.28
N ALA A 85 -31.05 -48.35 13.91
CA ALA A 85 -32.33 -47.70 13.64
C ALA A 85 -32.29 -46.19 13.99
N GLN A 86 -31.67 -45.81 15.11
CA GLN A 86 -31.47 -44.42 15.50
C GLN A 86 -30.60 -43.67 14.48
N LEU A 87 -29.47 -44.24 14.07
CA LEU A 87 -28.58 -43.65 13.06
C LEU A 87 -29.27 -43.53 11.68
N GLN A 88 -30.11 -44.48 11.30
CA GLN A 88 -30.91 -44.40 10.07
C GLN A 88 -31.97 -43.29 10.15
N ALA A 89 -32.65 -43.12 11.28
CA ALA A 89 -33.60 -42.02 11.50
C ALA A 89 -32.91 -40.65 11.47
N ASP A 90 -31.75 -40.51 12.11
CA ASP A 90 -30.94 -39.29 12.07
C ASP A 90 -30.45 -38.96 10.65
N LEU A 91 -30.02 -39.96 9.88
CA LEU A 91 -29.61 -39.77 8.48
C LEU A 91 -30.80 -39.41 7.57
N ALA A 92 -31.98 -39.97 7.80
CA ALA A 92 -33.20 -39.59 7.08
C ALA A 92 -33.59 -38.13 7.38
N LYS A 93 -33.59 -37.75 8.67
CA LYS A 93 -33.89 -36.39 9.13
C LYS A 93 -32.90 -35.35 8.60
N ARG A 94 -31.60 -35.67 8.55
CA ARG A 94 -30.58 -34.79 7.94
C ARG A 94 -30.86 -34.54 6.47
N LYS A 95 -31.12 -35.59 5.69
CA LYS A 95 -31.48 -35.49 4.27
C LYS A 95 -32.76 -34.67 4.05
N GLU A 96 -33.75 -34.81 4.92
CA GLU A 96 -34.97 -34.00 4.89
C GLU A 96 -34.65 -32.51 5.11
N THR A 97 -33.83 -32.16 6.11
CA THR A 97 -33.40 -30.78 6.32
C THR A 97 -32.51 -30.23 5.20
N GLU A 98 -31.62 -31.06 4.63
CA GLU A 98 -30.78 -30.70 3.48
C GLU A 98 -31.63 -30.41 2.23
N ALA A 99 -32.68 -31.21 1.98
CA ALA A 99 -33.65 -30.97 0.92
C ALA A 99 -34.46 -29.68 1.14
N GLN A 100 -34.96 -29.44 2.36
CA GLN A 100 -35.66 -28.20 2.71
C GLN A 100 -34.77 -26.95 2.54
N HIS A 101 -33.47 -27.05 2.88
CA HIS A 101 -32.50 -25.98 2.65
C HIS A 101 -32.24 -25.74 1.16
N LEU A 102 -32.09 -26.80 0.35
CA LEU A 102 -31.97 -26.69 -1.11
C LEU A 102 -33.21 -26.04 -1.74
N GLU A 103 -34.41 -26.45 -1.34
CA GLU A 103 -35.67 -25.85 -1.81
C GLU A 103 -35.79 -24.37 -1.45
N SER A 104 -35.43 -23.99 -0.20
CA SER A 104 -35.46 -22.59 0.23
C SER A 104 -34.44 -21.71 -0.50
N LEU A 105 -33.27 -22.28 -0.85
CA LEU A 105 -32.25 -21.57 -1.62
C LEU A 105 -32.64 -21.47 -3.10
N SER A 106 -33.26 -22.51 -3.67
CA SER A 106 -33.76 -22.52 -5.05
C SER A 106 -34.89 -21.51 -5.25
N THR A 107 -35.85 -21.42 -4.32
CA THR A 107 -36.89 -20.38 -4.37
C THR A 107 -36.31 -18.97 -4.26
N ALA A 108 -35.32 -18.74 -3.39
CA ALA A 108 -34.60 -17.46 -3.32
C ALA A 108 -33.83 -17.13 -4.61
N PHE A 109 -33.24 -18.13 -5.27
CA PHE A 109 -32.55 -17.96 -6.55
C PHE A 109 -33.53 -17.56 -7.67
N ASN A 110 -34.66 -18.27 -7.77
CA ASN A 110 -35.71 -17.99 -8.76
C ASN A 110 -36.34 -16.58 -8.58
N HIS A 111 -36.36 -16.06 -7.36
CA HIS A 111 -36.78 -14.67 -7.09
C HIS A 111 -35.74 -13.61 -7.54
N LEU A 112 -34.45 -13.94 -7.56
CA LEU A 112 -33.36 -13.06 -8.01
C LEU A 112 -33.04 -13.21 -9.50
N SER A 113 -33.33 -14.37 -10.08
CA SER A 113 -33.07 -14.72 -11.49
C SER A 113 -34.21 -15.59 -12.03
N PRO A 114 -35.35 -15.01 -12.46
CA PRO A 114 -36.51 -15.76 -12.93
C PRO A 114 -36.25 -16.52 -14.24
N ASP A 115 -35.27 -16.09 -15.04
CA ASP A 115 -34.84 -16.75 -16.28
C ASP A 115 -33.71 -17.79 -16.05
N GLY A 116 -33.26 -17.96 -14.81
CA GLY A 116 -32.12 -18.81 -14.46
C GLY A 116 -32.51 -20.23 -14.03
N THR A 117 -31.79 -21.24 -14.50
CA THR A 117 -31.89 -22.61 -13.97
C THR A 117 -31.04 -22.75 -12.71
N ALA A 118 -31.67 -22.95 -11.55
CA ALA A 118 -30.98 -23.20 -10.29
C ALA A 118 -30.09 -24.47 -10.35
N PRO A 119 -28.83 -24.43 -9.86
CA PRO A 119 -27.98 -25.63 -9.75
C PRO A 119 -28.47 -26.60 -8.67
N ASP A 120 -28.31 -27.92 -8.92
CA ASP A 120 -28.60 -28.98 -7.94
C ASP A 120 -27.61 -29.00 -6.75
N ASP A 121 -26.35 -28.57 -6.98
CA ASP A 121 -25.31 -28.54 -5.96
C ASP A 121 -25.48 -27.36 -5.00
N GLN A 122 -25.71 -27.63 -3.71
CA GLN A 122 -25.96 -26.60 -2.68
C GLN A 122 -24.86 -25.52 -2.63
N SER A 123 -23.58 -25.90 -2.77
CA SER A 123 -22.45 -24.97 -2.74
C SER A 123 -22.37 -24.10 -4.00
N ALA A 124 -22.76 -24.62 -5.16
CA ALA A 124 -22.84 -23.85 -6.40
C ALA A 124 -24.02 -22.87 -6.36
N LEU A 125 -25.17 -23.32 -5.85
CA LEU A 125 -26.37 -22.50 -5.65
C LEU A 125 -26.10 -21.32 -4.70
N VAL A 126 -25.43 -21.55 -3.55
CA VAL A 126 -25.03 -20.48 -2.63
C VAL A 126 -24.04 -19.51 -3.29
N ALA A 127 -23.01 -20.00 -3.97
CA ALA A 127 -22.03 -19.13 -4.63
C ALA A 127 -22.65 -18.26 -5.74
N GLN A 128 -23.63 -18.78 -6.48
CA GLN A 128 -24.37 -18.00 -7.48
C GLN A 128 -25.36 -17.02 -6.83
N LEU A 129 -25.99 -17.37 -5.71
CA LEU A 129 -26.80 -16.44 -4.91
C LEU A 129 -25.97 -15.26 -4.38
N GLU A 130 -24.76 -15.51 -3.88
CA GLU A 130 -23.84 -14.47 -3.39
C GLU A 130 -23.39 -13.53 -4.52
N ASP A 131 -23.08 -14.06 -5.71
CA ASP A 131 -22.73 -13.29 -6.91
C ASP A 131 -23.94 -12.47 -7.42
N LEU A 132 -25.13 -13.07 -7.52
CA LEU A 132 -26.36 -12.37 -7.91
C LEU A 132 -26.75 -11.26 -6.92
N ALA A 133 -26.64 -11.52 -5.61
CA ALA A 133 -26.88 -10.51 -4.57
C ALA A 133 -25.85 -9.37 -4.62
N SER A 134 -24.58 -9.69 -4.86
CA SER A 134 -23.52 -8.69 -5.03
C SER A 134 -23.75 -7.82 -6.26
N ARG A 135 -24.16 -8.43 -7.39
CA ARG A 135 -24.50 -7.72 -8.63
C ARG A 135 -25.73 -6.85 -8.47
N SER A 136 -26.80 -7.34 -7.85
CA SER A 136 -28.04 -6.58 -7.66
C SER A 136 -27.83 -5.39 -6.70
N PHE A 137 -27.04 -5.55 -5.64
CA PHE A 137 -26.64 -4.47 -4.75
C PHE A 137 -25.79 -3.40 -5.46
N ASN A 138 -24.79 -3.82 -6.26
CA ASN A 138 -23.97 -2.89 -7.04
C ASN A 138 -24.81 -2.13 -8.08
N TYR A 139 -25.68 -2.84 -8.82
CA TYR A 139 -26.61 -2.22 -9.78
C TYR A 139 -27.59 -1.25 -9.10
N GLN A 140 -28.12 -1.59 -7.92
CA GLN A 140 -28.96 -0.67 -7.14
C GLN A 140 -28.20 0.60 -6.75
N ARG A 141 -26.92 0.47 -6.36
CA ARG A 141 -26.05 1.61 -6.01
C ARG A 141 -25.71 2.47 -7.23
N GLU A 142 -25.39 1.85 -8.37
CA GLU A 142 -25.16 2.55 -9.64
C GLU A 142 -26.41 3.30 -10.11
N LEU A 143 -27.59 2.68 -10.01
CA LEU A 143 -28.88 3.30 -10.31
C LEU A 143 -29.19 4.47 -9.36
N GLN A 144 -28.92 4.33 -8.06
CA GLN A 144 -29.03 5.44 -7.10
C GLN A 144 -28.09 6.60 -7.46
N GLN A 145 -26.84 6.32 -7.83
CA GLN A 145 -25.89 7.34 -8.28
C GLN A 145 -26.37 8.02 -9.58
N ALA A 146 -26.88 7.25 -10.54
CA ALA A 146 -27.44 7.78 -11.79
C ALA A 146 -28.66 8.68 -11.54
N ILE A 147 -29.54 8.32 -10.60
CA ILE A 147 -30.67 9.15 -10.18
C ILE A 147 -30.20 10.48 -9.57
N VAL A 148 -29.20 10.46 -8.69
CA VAL A 148 -28.64 11.68 -8.07
C VAL A 148 -27.93 12.56 -9.10
N MET A 149 -27.19 11.98 -10.05
CA MET A 149 -26.60 12.72 -11.17
C MET A 149 -27.67 13.35 -12.07
N ALA A 150 -28.73 12.61 -12.43
CA ALA A 150 -29.84 13.14 -13.23
C ALA A 150 -30.66 14.21 -12.48
N GLN A 151 -30.82 14.11 -11.16
CA GLN A 151 -31.44 15.15 -10.33
C GLN A 151 -30.62 16.43 -10.35
N THR A 152 -29.33 16.33 -10.03
CA THR A 152 -28.43 17.50 -10.01
C THR A 152 -28.22 18.11 -11.40
N GLU A 153 -28.20 17.33 -12.48
CA GLU A 153 -28.18 17.87 -13.85
C GLU A 153 -29.46 18.66 -14.18
N ASN A 154 -30.63 18.15 -13.76
CA ASN A 154 -31.92 18.81 -13.95
C ASN A 154 -32.04 20.10 -13.12
N GLU A 155 -31.50 20.13 -11.91
CA GLU A 155 -31.38 21.32 -11.07
C GLU A 155 -30.46 22.37 -11.73
N ASN A 156 -29.25 21.99 -12.14
CA ASN A 156 -28.34 22.84 -12.90
C ASN A 156 -28.96 23.36 -14.22
N ALA A 157 -29.80 22.57 -14.90
CA ALA A 157 -30.51 22.98 -16.09
C ALA A 157 -31.61 24.02 -15.79
N ARG A 158 -32.33 23.87 -14.68
CA ARG A 158 -33.33 24.84 -14.20
C ARG A 158 -32.69 26.15 -13.76
N GLU A 159 -31.55 26.11 -13.08
CA GLU A 159 -30.80 27.30 -12.67
C GLU A 159 -30.37 28.11 -13.90
N ARG A 160 -29.72 27.47 -14.90
CA ARG A 160 -29.35 28.14 -16.16
C ARG A 160 -30.56 28.69 -16.93
N ALA A 161 -31.69 27.97 -16.93
CA ALA A 161 -32.93 28.46 -17.54
C ALA A 161 -33.47 29.71 -16.81
N HIS A 162 -33.41 29.73 -15.48
CA HIS A 162 -33.82 30.88 -14.66
C HIS A 162 -32.86 32.08 -14.82
N GLU A 163 -31.54 31.85 -14.93
CA GLU A 163 -30.56 32.88 -15.27
C GLU A 163 -30.86 33.50 -16.65
N GLN A 164 -31.12 32.67 -17.67
CA GLN A 164 -31.51 33.14 -19.00
C GLN A 164 -32.84 33.91 -18.96
N GLU A 165 -33.84 33.45 -18.20
CA GLU A 165 -35.11 34.15 -18.03
C GLU A 165 -34.91 35.51 -17.33
N ALA A 166 -34.03 35.60 -16.34
CA ALA A 166 -33.68 36.86 -15.66
C ALA A 166 -32.95 37.84 -16.60
N ILE A 167 -32.02 37.35 -17.44
CA ILE A 167 -31.33 38.16 -18.46
C ILE A 167 -32.30 38.62 -19.55
N LEU A 168 -33.27 37.80 -19.95
CA LEU A 168 -34.30 38.20 -20.90
C LEU A 168 -35.29 39.21 -20.29
N LYS A 169 -35.66 39.05 -19.01
CA LYS A 169 -36.48 40.02 -18.27
C LYS A 169 -35.79 41.39 -18.13
N SER A 170 -34.49 41.43 -17.83
CA SER A 170 -33.76 42.71 -17.72
C SER A 170 -33.58 43.39 -19.08
N LYS A 171 -33.26 42.65 -20.14
CA LYS A 171 -33.27 43.18 -21.52
C LYS A 171 -34.64 43.72 -21.92
N LEU A 172 -35.72 42.97 -21.65
CA LEU A 172 -37.09 43.41 -21.93
C LEU A 172 -37.49 44.67 -21.14
N ALA A 173 -36.93 44.88 -19.94
CA ALA A 173 -37.14 46.13 -19.18
C ALA A 173 -36.42 47.31 -19.84
N LEU A 174 -35.16 47.14 -20.26
CA LEU A 174 -34.39 48.17 -20.97
C LEU A 174 -35.03 48.55 -22.31
N GLU A 175 -35.48 47.57 -23.10
CA GLU A 175 -36.21 47.80 -24.36
C GLU A 175 -37.53 48.55 -24.13
N LYS A 176 -38.24 48.28 -23.02
CA LYS A 176 -39.46 49.02 -22.66
C LYS A 176 -39.17 50.48 -22.30
N GLU A 177 -38.07 50.74 -21.60
CA GLU A 177 -37.65 52.11 -21.25
C GLU A 177 -37.19 52.89 -22.48
N ALA A 178 -36.48 52.22 -23.41
CA ALA A 178 -36.14 52.79 -24.72
C ALA A 178 -37.39 53.11 -25.56
N VAL A 179 -38.38 52.21 -25.59
CA VAL A 179 -39.67 52.46 -26.27
C VAL A 179 -40.46 53.58 -25.58
N PHE A 180 -40.41 53.71 -24.25
CA PHE A 180 -41.09 54.79 -23.52
C PHE A 180 -40.46 56.15 -23.80
N SER A 181 -39.13 56.27 -23.69
CA SER A 181 -38.41 57.52 -23.98
C SER A 181 -38.51 57.93 -25.47
N LEU A 182 -38.46 56.98 -26.41
CA LEU A 182 -38.74 57.26 -27.83
C LEU A 182 -40.19 57.70 -28.07
N ARG A 183 -41.15 57.22 -27.26
CA ARG A 183 -42.55 57.66 -27.32
C ARG A 183 -42.71 59.08 -26.82
N GLU A 184 -42.07 59.41 -25.69
CA GLU A 184 -42.04 60.75 -25.11
C GLU A 184 -41.38 61.75 -26.07
N GLN A 185 -40.24 61.41 -26.68
CA GLN A 185 -39.60 62.23 -27.72
C GLN A 185 -40.52 62.45 -28.93
N LEU A 186 -41.18 61.40 -29.43
CA LEU A 186 -42.13 61.51 -30.55
C LEU A 186 -43.33 62.41 -30.20
N ASP A 187 -43.84 62.34 -28.97
CA ASP A 187 -44.98 63.15 -28.54
C ASP A 187 -44.56 64.61 -28.19
N MET A 188 -43.31 64.83 -27.76
CA MET A 188 -42.70 66.17 -27.67
C MET A 188 -42.49 66.82 -29.05
N GLU A 189 -41.94 66.11 -30.04
CA GLU A 189 -41.77 66.64 -31.39
C GLU A 189 -43.11 66.94 -32.07
N LYS A 190 -44.15 66.13 -31.83
CA LYS A 190 -45.53 66.47 -32.23
C LYS A 190 -45.98 67.78 -31.59
N ALA A 191 -45.79 67.95 -30.28
CA ALA A 191 -46.18 69.18 -29.59
C ALA A 191 -45.46 70.42 -30.14
N LYS A 192 -44.14 70.32 -30.40
CA LYS A 192 -43.38 71.37 -31.09
C LYS A 192 -43.94 71.65 -32.49
N SER A 193 -44.19 70.61 -33.29
CA SER A 193 -44.75 70.78 -34.64
C SER A 193 -46.14 71.41 -34.64
N ALA A 194 -46.95 71.17 -33.60
CA ALA A 194 -48.24 71.81 -33.39
C ALA A 194 -48.08 73.29 -32.99
N SER A 195 -47.15 73.61 -32.09
CA SER A 195 -46.79 75.00 -31.72
C SER A 195 -46.35 75.79 -32.94
N ILE A 196 -45.39 75.26 -33.71
CA ILE A 196 -44.89 75.87 -34.95
C ILE A 196 -46.00 76.02 -36.00
N ALA A 197 -46.98 75.09 -36.05
CA ALA A 197 -48.14 75.22 -36.93
C ALA A 197 -49.10 76.35 -36.47
N THR A 198 -49.36 76.49 -35.17
CA THR A 198 -50.17 77.61 -34.64
C THR A 198 -49.45 78.95 -34.79
N GLU A 199 -48.15 79.02 -34.47
CA GLU A 199 -47.30 80.20 -34.69
C GLU A 199 -47.28 80.61 -36.17
N LEU A 200 -47.21 79.64 -37.10
CA LEU A 200 -47.27 79.91 -38.54
C LEU A 200 -48.64 80.42 -39.00
N ASP A 201 -49.74 79.96 -38.40
CA ASP A 201 -51.08 80.47 -38.70
C ASP A 201 -51.36 81.82 -38.03
N GLU A 202 -50.78 82.09 -36.86
CA GLU A 202 -50.74 83.41 -36.23
C GLU A 202 -49.91 84.41 -37.06
N GLU A 203 -48.72 84.03 -37.53
CA GLU A 203 -47.90 84.82 -38.47
C GLU A 203 -48.59 85.03 -39.82
N ARG A 204 -49.36 84.04 -40.33
CA ARG A 204 -50.23 84.25 -41.50
C ARG A 204 -51.34 85.27 -41.20
N GLY A 205 -51.88 85.25 -39.98
CA GLY A 205 -52.82 86.24 -39.46
C GLY A 205 -52.19 87.64 -39.40
N HIS A 206 -51.02 87.79 -38.78
CA HIS A 206 -50.29 89.05 -38.70
C HIS A 206 -49.81 89.54 -40.08
N LEU A 207 -49.42 88.66 -41.00
CA LEU A 207 -49.14 89.05 -42.39
C LEU A 207 -50.41 89.43 -43.17
N HIS A 208 -51.58 88.93 -42.81
CA HIS A 208 -52.86 89.38 -43.37
C HIS A 208 -53.25 90.74 -42.80
N GLU A 209 -53.14 90.93 -41.49
CA GLU A 209 -53.39 92.18 -40.77
C GLU A 209 -52.39 93.29 -41.16
N LEU A 210 -51.12 92.96 -41.38
CA LEU A 210 -50.13 93.85 -41.94
C LEU A 210 -50.46 94.19 -43.39
N ARG A 211 -50.97 93.25 -44.20
CA ARG A 211 -51.42 93.55 -45.57
C ARG A 211 -52.65 94.46 -45.60
N THR A 212 -53.56 94.38 -44.63
CA THR A 212 -54.64 95.38 -44.50
C THR A 212 -54.10 96.72 -43.99
N LYS A 213 -53.24 96.74 -42.96
CA LYS A 213 -52.60 97.97 -42.47
C LYS A 213 -51.71 98.66 -43.52
N PHE A 214 -51.05 97.92 -44.41
CA PHE A 214 -50.32 98.46 -45.56
C PHE A 214 -51.24 98.95 -46.69
N ALA A 215 -52.48 98.44 -46.79
CA ALA A 215 -53.51 98.99 -47.67
C ALA A 215 -54.20 100.24 -47.05
N GLU A 216 -54.18 100.36 -45.73
CA GLU A 216 -54.69 101.50 -44.95
C GLU A 216 -53.66 102.63 -44.79
N GLY A 217 -52.36 102.31 -44.78
CA GLY A 217 -51.28 103.23 -45.18
C GLY A 217 -50.51 103.98 -44.09
N GLU A 218 -50.57 103.55 -42.82
CA GLU A 218 -49.95 104.29 -41.69
C GLU A 218 -48.63 103.70 -41.11
N THR A 219 -47.85 104.62 -40.49
CA THR A 219 -46.83 104.41 -39.44
C THR A 219 -45.69 103.38 -39.63
N GLY A 220 -44.93 103.51 -40.72
CA GLY A 220 -43.59 102.89 -40.87
C GLY A 220 -42.52 103.30 -39.82
N SER A 221 -42.85 104.20 -38.88
CA SER A 221 -41.99 104.60 -37.75
C SER A 221 -42.23 103.77 -36.48
N GLU A 222 -43.42 103.20 -36.29
CA GLU A 222 -43.76 102.37 -35.12
C GLU A 222 -43.30 100.93 -35.35
N ALA A 223 -43.45 100.43 -36.59
CA ALA A 223 -42.89 99.18 -37.08
C ALA A 223 -41.35 99.08 -36.97
N LEU A 224 -40.64 100.20 -36.84
CA LEU A 224 -39.19 100.22 -36.57
C LEU A 224 -38.86 100.16 -35.07
N ARG A 225 -39.76 100.60 -34.19
CA ARG A 225 -39.57 100.48 -32.73
C ARG A 225 -39.88 99.07 -32.25
N THR A 226 -41.01 98.51 -32.67
CA THR A 226 -41.36 97.11 -32.37
C THR A 226 -40.27 96.16 -32.85
N ARG A 227 -39.77 96.35 -34.09
CA ARG A 227 -38.68 95.52 -34.64
C ARG A 227 -37.35 95.63 -33.86
N VAL A 228 -37.05 96.79 -33.25
CA VAL A 228 -35.89 96.92 -32.36
C VAL A 228 -36.11 96.18 -31.06
N GLU A 229 -37.30 96.34 -30.44
CA GLU A 229 -37.68 95.64 -29.20
C GLU A 229 -37.76 94.11 -29.38
N GLU A 230 -38.23 93.65 -30.55
CA GLU A 230 -38.25 92.24 -30.98
C GLU A 230 -36.84 91.65 -31.11
N GLU A 231 -35.92 92.35 -31.80
CA GLU A 231 -34.53 91.91 -31.97
C GLU A 231 -33.73 92.03 -30.65
N GLU A 232 -33.99 93.01 -29.79
CA GLU A 232 -33.41 93.10 -28.44
C GLU A 232 -33.90 91.92 -27.56
N ALA A 233 -35.20 91.62 -27.56
CA ALA A 233 -35.76 90.47 -26.85
C ALA A 233 -35.21 89.13 -27.38
N LYS A 234 -34.97 89.03 -28.68
CA LYS A 234 -34.36 87.88 -29.37
C LYS A 234 -32.87 87.73 -29.03
N VAL A 235 -32.11 88.83 -28.94
CA VAL A 235 -30.73 88.82 -28.40
C VAL A 235 -30.74 88.37 -26.94
N GLY A 236 -31.70 88.81 -26.13
CA GLY A 236 -31.90 88.33 -24.77
C GLY A 236 -32.12 86.81 -24.70
N ARG A 237 -33.03 86.27 -25.52
CA ARG A 237 -33.27 84.81 -25.62
C ARG A 237 -32.01 84.05 -26.03
N LEU A 238 -31.31 84.50 -27.07
CA LEU A 238 -30.07 83.87 -27.55
C LEU A 238 -28.92 83.94 -26.52
N GLN A 239 -28.87 84.98 -25.67
CA GLN A 239 -27.89 85.04 -24.57
C GLN A 239 -28.19 84.02 -23.46
N VAL A 240 -29.47 83.78 -23.16
CA VAL A 240 -29.89 82.73 -22.20
C VAL A 240 -29.60 81.35 -22.78
N GLU A 241 -30.01 81.07 -24.01
CA GLU A 241 -29.73 79.79 -24.70
C GLU A 241 -28.22 79.51 -24.80
N LEU A 242 -27.42 80.54 -25.09
CA LEU A 242 -25.95 80.44 -25.09
C LEU A 242 -25.37 80.16 -23.69
N ALA A 243 -25.98 80.66 -22.63
CA ALA A 243 -25.57 80.38 -21.25
C ALA A 243 -25.96 78.96 -20.80
N GLU A 244 -27.16 78.52 -21.14
CA GLU A 244 -27.66 77.16 -20.90
C GLU A 244 -26.84 76.12 -21.67
N SER A 245 -26.58 76.36 -22.96
CA SER A 245 -25.73 75.52 -23.81
C SER A 245 -24.30 75.40 -23.27
N LYS A 246 -23.69 76.52 -22.80
CA LYS A 246 -22.38 76.49 -22.11
C LYS A 246 -22.43 75.73 -20.78
N SER A 247 -23.50 75.87 -20.01
CA SER A 247 -23.69 75.12 -18.75
C SER A 247 -23.78 73.61 -19.01
N HIS A 248 -24.55 73.21 -20.04
CA HIS A 248 -24.68 71.83 -20.49
C HIS A 248 -23.35 71.26 -21.00
N ALA A 249 -22.61 72.02 -21.82
CA ALA A 249 -21.27 71.63 -22.27
C ALA A 249 -20.30 71.41 -21.10
N ASN A 250 -20.24 72.34 -20.14
CA ASN A 250 -19.43 72.18 -18.92
C ASN A 250 -19.84 70.95 -18.10
N SER A 251 -21.14 70.60 -18.06
CA SER A 251 -21.63 69.40 -17.39
C SER A 251 -21.17 68.12 -18.10
N LEU A 252 -21.24 68.10 -19.43
CA LEU A 252 -20.72 66.99 -20.24
C LEU A 252 -19.21 66.83 -20.11
N ASP A 253 -18.43 67.91 -20.08
CA ASP A 253 -16.98 67.85 -19.82
C ASP A 253 -16.66 67.24 -18.45
N VAL A 254 -17.43 67.60 -17.41
CA VAL A 254 -17.32 67.00 -16.08
C VAL A 254 -17.67 65.51 -16.08
N GLU A 255 -18.69 65.08 -16.85
CA GLU A 255 -19.03 63.67 -17.00
C GLU A 255 -17.99 62.89 -17.81
N LEU A 256 -17.44 63.47 -18.89
CA LEU A 256 -16.35 62.91 -19.68
C LEU A 256 -15.09 62.73 -18.83
N MET A 257 -14.70 63.71 -18.02
CA MET A 257 -13.60 63.57 -17.05
C MET A 257 -13.88 62.48 -16.02
N GLN A 258 -15.12 62.34 -15.53
CA GLN A 258 -15.50 61.25 -14.63
C GLN A 258 -15.43 59.87 -15.31
N LEU A 259 -15.84 59.77 -16.57
CA LEU A 259 -15.80 58.52 -17.35
C LEU A 259 -14.36 58.14 -17.68
N GLN A 260 -13.53 59.07 -18.16
CA GLN A 260 -12.10 58.85 -18.39
C GLN A 260 -11.38 58.40 -17.10
N LYS A 261 -11.71 59.02 -15.96
CA LYS A 261 -11.19 58.63 -14.63
C LYS A 261 -11.72 57.27 -14.14
N LYS A 262 -12.87 56.81 -14.62
CA LYS A 262 -13.36 55.42 -14.39
C LYS A 262 -12.60 54.44 -15.28
N VAL A 263 -12.43 54.73 -16.57
CA VAL A 263 -11.70 53.89 -17.53
C VAL A 263 -10.26 53.66 -17.06
N LEU A 264 -9.51 54.72 -16.76
CA LEU A 264 -8.12 54.62 -16.26
C LEU A 264 -8.03 53.76 -14.99
N LYS A 265 -8.99 53.88 -14.06
CA LYS A 265 -9.05 53.03 -12.86
C LYS A 265 -9.32 51.55 -13.16
N TYR A 266 -10.16 51.26 -14.15
CA TYR A 266 -10.38 49.87 -14.57
C TYR A 266 -9.15 49.31 -15.29
N GLU A 267 -8.45 50.12 -16.09
CA GLU A 267 -7.19 49.77 -16.75
C GLU A 267 -6.05 49.53 -15.75
N GLU A 268 -5.88 50.40 -14.75
CA GLU A 268 -4.97 50.21 -13.59
C GLU A 268 -5.32 48.94 -12.79
N PHE A 269 -6.61 48.68 -12.57
CA PHE A 269 -7.06 47.49 -11.84
C PHE A 269 -6.85 46.20 -12.64
N ASP A 270 -7.12 46.21 -13.95
CA ASP A 270 -6.93 45.03 -14.78
C ASP A 270 -5.45 44.75 -15.09
N SER A 271 -4.64 45.78 -15.32
CA SER A 271 -3.19 45.61 -15.49
C SER A 271 -2.47 45.13 -14.23
N SER A 272 -2.87 45.61 -13.04
CA SER A 272 -2.37 45.05 -11.78
C SER A 272 -2.86 43.61 -11.55
N ARG A 273 -4.11 43.30 -11.91
CA ARG A 273 -4.70 41.95 -11.84
C ARG A 273 -4.07 40.95 -12.83
N THR A 274 -3.66 41.36 -14.02
CA THR A 274 -2.91 40.51 -14.97
C THR A 274 -1.46 40.34 -14.52
N LEU A 275 -0.79 41.40 -14.06
CA LEU A 275 0.57 41.32 -13.52
C LEU A 275 0.65 40.39 -12.30
N GLU A 276 -0.35 40.40 -11.40
CA GLU A 276 -0.44 39.42 -10.31
C GLU A 276 -0.60 37.98 -10.83
N ARG A 277 -1.39 37.76 -11.89
CA ARG A 277 -1.56 36.44 -12.50
C ARG A 277 -0.26 35.95 -13.17
N GLN A 278 0.45 36.81 -13.90
CA GLN A 278 1.75 36.51 -14.50
C GLN A 278 2.79 36.15 -13.43
N ASN A 279 2.87 36.91 -12.33
CA ASN A 279 3.77 36.60 -11.22
C ASN A 279 3.43 35.27 -10.54
N ARG A 280 2.15 34.95 -10.35
CA ARG A 280 1.70 33.64 -9.82
C ARG A 280 2.03 32.50 -10.80
N ALA A 281 1.81 32.68 -12.10
CA ALA A 281 2.16 31.69 -13.13
C ALA A 281 3.68 31.42 -13.19
N LYS A 282 4.49 32.48 -13.12
CA LYS A 282 5.95 32.47 -13.03
C LYS A 282 6.47 31.80 -11.76
N GLU A 283 5.77 31.95 -10.63
CA GLU A 283 6.10 31.22 -9.42
C GLU A 283 5.73 29.73 -9.53
N LEU A 284 4.56 29.41 -10.10
CA LEU A 284 4.12 28.03 -10.31
C LEU A 284 5.06 27.27 -11.26
N SER A 285 5.45 27.87 -12.41
CA SER A 285 6.41 27.24 -13.33
C SER A 285 7.75 26.95 -12.65
N LYS A 286 8.28 27.92 -11.87
CA LYS A 286 9.51 27.77 -11.09
C LYS A 286 9.41 26.68 -10.02
N ARG A 287 8.30 26.61 -9.28
CA ARG A 287 8.05 25.57 -8.28
C ARG A 287 7.91 24.18 -8.90
N LEU A 288 7.21 24.07 -10.04
CA LEU A 288 7.02 22.82 -10.76
C LEU A 288 8.35 22.32 -11.34
N TYR A 289 9.09 23.16 -12.06
CA TYR A 289 10.42 22.80 -12.57
C TYR A 289 11.40 22.43 -11.44
N ALA A 290 11.37 23.14 -10.30
CA ALA A 290 12.20 22.81 -9.13
C ALA A 290 11.75 21.52 -8.39
N GLN A 291 10.52 21.05 -8.57
CA GLN A 291 10.12 19.70 -8.17
C GLN A 291 10.62 18.68 -9.18
N GLN A 292 10.49 18.97 -10.47
CA GLN A 292 10.92 18.10 -11.57
C GLN A 292 12.43 17.80 -11.52
N ASP A 293 13.28 18.81 -11.37
CA ASP A 293 14.74 18.66 -11.20
C ASP A 293 15.09 17.79 -9.97
N ARG A 294 14.34 17.92 -8.86
CA ARG A 294 14.50 17.05 -7.68
C ARG A 294 14.09 15.60 -7.93
N LEU A 295 13.04 15.35 -8.72
CA LEU A 295 12.64 13.99 -9.10
C LEU A 295 13.74 13.32 -9.94
N VAL A 296 14.36 14.05 -10.87
CA VAL A 296 15.53 13.54 -11.63
C VAL A 296 16.72 13.29 -10.71
N GLY A 297 17.05 14.22 -9.81
CA GLY A 297 18.11 14.01 -8.81
C GLY A 297 17.87 12.78 -7.91
N LEU A 298 16.62 12.43 -7.62
CA LEU A 298 16.26 11.19 -6.93
C LEU A 298 16.52 9.94 -7.79
N VAL A 299 16.20 9.97 -9.10
CA VAL A 299 16.53 8.90 -10.06
C VAL A 299 18.04 8.62 -10.07
N GLU A 300 18.85 9.67 -10.20
CA GLU A 300 20.32 9.56 -10.17
C GLU A 300 20.81 8.99 -8.84
N SER A 301 20.28 9.47 -7.70
CA SER A 301 20.66 9.00 -6.37
C SER A 301 20.40 7.50 -6.13
N LEU A 302 19.38 6.94 -6.80
CA LEU A 302 19.03 5.53 -6.75
C LEU A 302 19.93 4.64 -7.64
N GLY A 303 20.81 5.24 -8.45
CA GLY A 303 21.75 4.56 -9.34
C GLY A 303 21.19 4.29 -10.75
N PHE A 304 20.24 5.10 -11.20
CA PHE A 304 19.76 5.10 -12.58
C PHE A 304 20.33 6.30 -13.37
N VAL A 305 20.25 6.21 -14.69
CA VAL A 305 20.50 7.27 -15.66
C VAL A 305 19.24 7.37 -16.50
N ILE A 306 18.75 8.59 -16.74
CA ILE A 306 17.65 8.83 -17.66
C ILE A 306 18.22 8.84 -19.09
N THR A 307 17.68 7.97 -19.93
CA THR A 307 17.87 8.00 -21.38
C THR A 307 16.54 8.33 -22.06
N PHE A 308 16.61 8.90 -23.26
CA PHE A 308 15.43 9.15 -24.09
C PHE A 308 15.56 8.31 -25.36
N GLU A 309 14.58 7.45 -25.61
CA GLU A 309 14.57 6.45 -26.68
C GLU A 309 13.22 6.59 -27.39
N ASP A 310 13.25 6.88 -28.70
CA ASP A 310 12.08 7.26 -29.53
C ASP A 310 11.19 8.37 -28.93
N GLY A 311 11.80 9.25 -28.10
CA GLY A 311 11.11 10.34 -27.40
C GLY A 311 10.52 9.97 -26.03
N GLN A 312 10.46 8.68 -25.69
CA GLN A 312 10.00 8.21 -24.38
C GLN A 312 11.15 8.16 -23.36
N MET A 313 10.84 8.43 -22.09
CA MET A 313 11.81 8.36 -20.99
C MET A 313 12.09 6.91 -20.57
N THR A 314 13.32 6.45 -20.71
CA THR A 314 13.76 5.10 -20.28
C THR A 314 14.79 5.19 -19.15
N LEU A 315 14.55 4.47 -18.04
CA LEU A 315 15.42 4.53 -16.85
C LEU A 315 16.38 3.35 -16.81
N GLN A 316 17.63 3.56 -17.23
CA GLN A 316 18.65 2.51 -17.26
C GLN A 316 19.52 2.53 -15.99
N ARG A 317 19.94 1.37 -15.48
CA ARG A 317 20.86 1.34 -14.31
C ARG A 317 22.23 1.84 -14.73
N ALA A 318 22.83 2.78 -13.97
CA ALA A 318 24.12 3.40 -14.29
C ALA A 318 25.24 2.36 -14.51
N SER A 319 25.24 1.28 -13.71
CA SER A 319 26.17 0.15 -13.82
C SER A 319 25.98 -0.75 -15.06
N LYS A 320 24.95 -0.50 -15.89
CA LYS A 320 24.72 -1.18 -17.17
C LYS A 320 25.17 -0.28 -18.33
N VAL A 321 24.84 1.01 -18.28
CA VAL A 321 25.26 2.01 -19.28
C VAL A 321 26.79 2.12 -19.35
N GLY A 322 27.47 2.15 -18.20
CA GLY A 322 28.93 2.22 -18.11
C GLY A 322 29.71 1.02 -18.69
N ASN A 323 29.03 -0.08 -19.03
CA ASN A 323 29.64 -1.26 -19.66
C ASN A 323 29.41 -1.30 -21.19
N SER A 324 28.71 -0.31 -21.77
CA SER A 324 28.27 -0.36 -23.18
C SER A 324 29.23 0.32 -24.17
N THR A 325 30.36 0.86 -23.72
CA THR A 325 31.30 1.66 -24.53
C THR A 325 32.68 1.03 -24.69
N THR A 326 32.87 -0.23 -24.30
CA THR A 326 34.20 -0.86 -24.15
C THR A 326 34.40 -2.16 -24.93
N LEU A 327 33.79 -2.29 -26.12
CA LEU A 327 34.15 -3.33 -27.11
C LEU A 327 34.18 -2.76 -28.55
N SER A 328 35.21 -1.97 -28.83
CA SER A 328 35.73 -1.79 -30.19
C SER A 328 37.24 -2.02 -30.20
N ASP A 329 37.65 -2.87 -31.14
CA ASP A 329 38.98 -3.16 -31.66
C ASP A 329 40.17 -3.44 -30.73
N THR A 330 40.61 -4.68 -30.90
CA THR A 330 41.92 -5.26 -30.61
C THR A 330 43.11 -4.34 -30.96
N THR A 331 43.99 -4.09 -29.99
CA THR A 331 45.40 -4.57 -29.99
C THR A 331 46.01 -4.29 -28.61
N GLY A 332 46.82 -5.22 -28.09
CA GLY A 332 47.32 -5.13 -26.72
C GLY A 332 48.54 -4.22 -26.54
N LEU A 333 48.51 -3.37 -25.51
CA LEU A 333 49.69 -2.82 -24.84
C LEU A 333 49.31 -2.36 -23.43
N LEU A 334 50.21 -2.55 -22.44
CA LEU A 334 49.97 -2.18 -21.04
C LEU A 334 50.18 -0.66 -20.83
N GLY A 335 49.22 0.14 -21.28
CA GLY A 335 49.24 1.61 -21.20
C GLY A 335 48.40 2.18 -20.06
N ARG A 336 49.04 2.79 -19.07
CA ARG A 336 48.41 3.64 -18.05
C ARG A 336 47.88 4.93 -18.70
N SER A 337 46.66 4.89 -19.23
CA SER A 337 46.03 6.06 -19.85
C SER A 337 45.30 6.92 -18.81
N VAL A 338 45.62 8.21 -18.79
CA VAL A 338 44.91 9.25 -18.05
C VAL A 338 43.98 9.97 -19.04
N THR A 339 42.91 10.59 -18.54
CA THR A 339 41.98 11.46 -19.29
C THR A 339 41.28 10.84 -20.51
N THR A 340 40.17 10.15 -20.25
CA THR A 340 38.88 10.59 -20.83
C THR A 340 37.91 10.85 -19.68
N PRO A 341 37.33 12.07 -19.55
CA PRO A 341 36.28 12.31 -18.58
C PRO A 341 34.94 11.85 -19.17
N SER A 342 34.55 10.61 -18.85
CA SER A 342 33.19 10.12 -19.10
C SER A 342 32.16 11.16 -18.60
N PRO A 343 31.07 11.42 -19.33
CA PRO A 343 30.03 12.32 -18.84
C PRO A 343 29.38 11.69 -17.60
N THR A 344 29.77 12.17 -16.41
CA THR A 344 29.01 11.92 -15.20
C THR A 344 27.64 12.61 -15.34
N PRO A 345 26.53 12.01 -14.86
CA PRO A 345 25.19 12.56 -15.08
C PRO A 345 25.05 14.00 -14.51
N LEU A 346 25.72 14.27 -13.38
CA LEU A 346 25.94 15.61 -12.81
C LEU A 346 26.41 16.70 -13.82
N LYS A 347 27.12 16.33 -14.89
CA LYS A 347 27.54 17.29 -15.94
C LYS A 347 26.43 17.61 -16.95
N GLN A 348 25.46 16.72 -17.16
CA GLN A 348 24.31 16.99 -18.05
C GLN A 348 23.30 17.94 -17.39
N HIS A 349 23.05 17.80 -16.08
CA HIS A 349 22.31 18.83 -15.33
C HIS A 349 23.03 20.19 -15.35
N ALA A 350 24.35 20.20 -15.21
CA ALA A 350 25.14 21.43 -15.29
C ALA A 350 25.07 22.14 -16.66
N SER A 351 24.88 21.41 -17.78
CA SER A 351 24.63 22.04 -19.09
C SER A 351 23.19 22.52 -19.25
N ASN A 352 22.19 21.78 -18.78
CA ASN A 352 20.78 22.18 -18.88
C ASN A 352 20.46 23.41 -18.03
N ALA A 353 21.13 23.56 -16.88
CA ALA A 353 21.00 24.72 -16.00
C ALA A 353 21.42 26.07 -16.64
N LEU A 354 22.12 26.05 -17.80
CA LEU A 354 22.55 27.26 -18.51
C LEU A 354 21.47 27.89 -19.40
N ASN A 355 20.38 27.17 -19.73
CA ASN A 355 19.30 27.70 -20.58
C ASN A 355 17.92 27.65 -19.91
N LEU A 356 17.81 28.20 -18.68
CA LEU A 356 16.55 28.33 -17.95
C LEU A 356 15.69 29.52 -18.44
N SER A 357 15.83 29.92 -19.71
CA SER A 357 15.16 31.07 -20.32
C SER A 357 13.64 30.85 -20.47
N PHE A 358 13.23 29.64 -20.85
CA PHE A 358 11.83 29.20 -20.88
C PHE A 358 11.09 29.41 -19.55
N LEU A 359 11.79 29.35 -18.41
CA LEU A 359 11.23 29.51 -17.07
C LEU A 359 10.82 30.95 -16.75
N HIS A 360 11.11 31.89 -17.67
CA HIS A 360 10.73 33.29 -17.66
C HIS A 360 9.76 33.65 -18.82
N TRP A 361 8.96 32.69 -19.31
CA TRP A 361 7.94 32.96 -20.32
C TRP A 361 7.00 34.16 -20.00
N PRO A 362 6.50 34.39 -18.76
CA PRO A 362 5.61 35.51 -18.45
C PRO A 362 6.30 36.88 -18.35
N ASP A 363 7.61 36.94 -18.56
CA ASP A 363 8.40 38.19 -18.56
C ASP A 363 8.62 38.76 -19.98
N SER A 364 8.06 38.10 -21.00
CA SER A 364 8.19 38.50 -22.40
C SER A 364 7.23 39.66 -22.71
N THR A 365 7.69 40.69 -23.42
CA THR A 365 6.82 41.77 -23.93
C THR A 365 6.28 41.49 -25.34
N ASP A 366 6.65 40.36 -25.92
CA ASP A 366 6.23 39.88 -27.23
C ASP A 366 5.54 38.52 -27.07
N LEU A 367 4.42 38.36 -27.77
CA LEU A 367 3.52 37.21 -27.66
C LEU A 367 4.12 35.97 -28.34
N GLU A 368 4.81 36.12 -29.48
CA GLU A 368 5.45 34.98 -30.14
C GLU A 368 6.64 34.44 -29.33
N GLU A 369 7.37 35.32 -28.62
CA GLU A 369 8.37 34.88 -27.63
C GLU A 369 7.73 34.26 -26.38
N GLU A 370 6.62 34.78 -25.85
CA GLU A 370 5.90 34.21 -24.71
C GLU A 370 5.43 32.78 -25.02
N ASP A 371 4.69 32.59 -26.12
CA ASP A 371 4.17 31.30 -26.56
C ASP A 371 5.30 30.30 -26.79
N ARG A 372 6.38 30.67 -27.49
CA ARG A 372 7.52 29.77 -27.73
C ARG A 372 8.18 29.32 -26.42
N ARG A 373 8.41 30.24 -25.47
CA ARG A 373 9.01 29.92 -24.15
C ARG A 373 8.06 29.08 -23.28
N TYR A 374 6.75 29.29 -23.40
CA TYR A 374 5.74 28.47 -22.74
C TYR A 374 5.73 27.04 -23.30
N HIS A 375 5.76 26.87 -24.63
CA HIS A 375 5.85 25.56 -25.26
C HIS A 375 7.16 24.85 -24.91
N GLU A 376 8.30 25.55 -24.86
CA GLU A 376 9.57 24.98 -24.39
C GLU A 376 9.47 24.50 -22.93
N LEU A 377 8.83 25.27 -22.03
CA LEU A 377 8.55 24.81 -20.67
C LEU A 377 7.71 23.52 -20.67
N ILE A 378 6.59 23.50 -21.39
CA ILE A 378 5.70 22.33 -21.45
C ILE A 378 6.44 21.10 -22.01
N ASP A 379 7.27 21.27 -23.05
CA ASP A 379 8.12 20.20 -23.59
C ASP A 379 9.17 19.71 -22.58
N THR A 380 9.78 20.58 -21.77
CA THR A 380 10.72 20.13 -20.72
C THR A 380 10.05 19.31 -19.62
N LEU A 381 8.77 19.58 -19.33
CA LEU A 381 7.99 18.84 -18.35
C LEU A 381 7.47 17.52 -18.92
N ASN A 382 6.91 17.54 -20.13
CA ASN A 382 6.37 16.36 -20.82
C ASN A 382 7.44 15.29 -21.12
N ARG A 383 8.72 15.66 -21.19
CA ARG A 383 9.83 14.69 -21.32
C ARG A 383 9.95 13.75 -20.13
N PHE A 384 9.50 14.13 -18.93
CA PHE A 384 9.64 13.28 -17.75
C PHE A 384 8.36 12.46 -17.48
N ASP A 385 8.44 11.17 -17.76
CA ASP A 385 7.36 10.23 -17.46
C ASP A 385 7.34 9.86 -15.96
N LEU A 386 6.33 10.39 -15.26
CA LEU A 386 6.10 10.12 -13.84
C LEU A 386 5.75 8.65 -13.56
N ASP A 387 5.10 7.94 -14.48
CA ASP A 387 4.70 6.55 -14.31
C ASP A 387 5.93 5.64 -14.42
N SER A 388 6.76 5.81 -15.46
CA SER A 388 8.04 5.11 -15.59
C SER A 388 8.99 5.41 -14.42
N PHE A 389 9.01 6.65 -13.91
CA PHE A 389 9.69 7.00 -12.67
C PHE A 389 9.16 6.17 -11.48
N SER A 390 7.84 6.14 -11.29
CA SER A 390 7.22 5.46 -10.15
C SER A 390 7.47 3.94 -10.15
N GLU A 391 7.39 3.28 -11.32
CA GLU A 391 7.69 1.85 -11.42
C GLU A 391 9.15 1.58 -11.11
N ALA A 392 10.08 2.37 -11.67
CA ALA A 392 11.52 2.22 -11.44
C ALA A 392 11.88 2.38 -9.95
N VAL A 393 11.31 3.38 -9.26
CA VAL A 393 11.50 3.57 -7.81
C VAL A 393 10.91 2.40 -7.02
N ALA A 394 9.66 2.01 -7.28
CA ALA A 394 9.01 0.90 -6.57
C ALA A 394 9.69 -0.46 -6.81
N LYS A 395 10.26 -0.68 -8.01
CA LYS A 395 11.09 -1.83 -8.37
C LYS A 395 12.44 -1.79 -7.65
N ARG A 396 13.10 -0.63 -7.61
CA ARG A 396 14.39 -0.43 -6.93
C ARG A 396 14.29 -0.65 -5.41
N MET A 397 13.20 -0.22 -4.79
CA MET A 397 12.94 -0.46 -3.36
C MET A 397 12.75 -1.96 -3.07
N ARG A 398 11.95 -2.67 -3.88
CA ARG A 398 11.78 -4.13 -3.77
C ARG A 398 13.10 -4.90 -3.98
N ASP A 399 13.90 -4.51 -4.97
CA ASP A 399 15.27 -5.01 -5.21
C ASP A 399 16.15 -4.82 -3.96
N MET A 400 16.14 -3.61 -3.37
CA MET A 400 16.97 -3.25 -2.22
C MET A 400 16.56 -4.00 -0.96
N GLU A 401 15.26 -4.11 -0.69
CA GLU A 401 14.75 -4.95 0.40
C GLU A 401 15.14 -6.41 0.22
N HIS A 402 15.05 -6.95 -0.99
CA HIS A 402 15.42 -8.33 -1.23
C HIS A 402 16.91 -8.59 -1.02
N THR A 403 17.81 -7.69 -1.48
CA THR A 403 19.25 -7.83 -1.22
C THR A 403 19.59 -7.62 0.25
N ALA A 404 18.95 -6.67 0.95
CA ALA A 404 19.12 -6.48 2.39
C ALA A 404 18.68 -7.72 3.19
N ARG A 405 17.49 -8.28 2.89
CA ARG A 405 17.00 -9.53 3.51
C ARG A 405 17.90 -10.73 3.16
N LYS A 406 18.48 -10.78 1.95
CA LYS A 406 19.48 -11.79 1.57
C LYS A 406 20.74 -11.67 2.44
N TYR A 407 21.36 -10.50 2.49
CA TYR A 407 22.56 -10.29 3.31
C TYR A 407 22.30 -10.50 4.81
N GLN A 408 21.11 -10.15 5.33
CA GLN A 408 20.75 -10.48 6.71
C GLN A 408 20.70 -12.00 6.97
N ARG A 409 20.18 -12.80 6.03
CA ARG A 409 20.22 -14.27 6.13
C ARG A 409 21.65 -14.81 6.02
N GLU A 410 22.45 -14.29 5.08
CA GLU A 410 23.84 -14.71 4.90
C GLU A 410 24.70 -14.37 6.12
N MET A 411 24.55 -13.17 6.71
CA MET A 411 25.26 -12.77 7.95
C MET A 411 24.85 -13.61 9.17
N ARG A 412 23.57 -14.03 9.27
CA ARG A 412 23.15 -15.04 10.26
C ARG A 412 23.84 -16.38 10.00
N GLY A 413 23.80 -16.88 8.77
CA GLY A 413 24.47 -18.12 8.38
C GLY A 413 26.00 -18.11 8.58
N TYR A 414 26.67 -16.96 8.40
CA TYR A 414 28.09 -16.80 8.74
C TYR A 414 28.32 -16.84 10.24
N ARG A 415 27.48 -16.20 11.05
CA ARG A 415 27.54 -16.25 12.52
C ARG A 415 27.27 -17.67 13.05
N GLU A 416 26.26 -18.35 12.52
CA GLU A 416 25.92 -19.74 12.84
C GLU A 416 27.08 -20.68 12.50
N LYS A 417 27.65 -20.57 11.28
CA LYS A 417 28.86 -21.33 10.89
C LYS A 417 30.05 -21.03 11.79
N ALA A 418 30.28 -19.78 12.18
CA ALA A 418 31.36 -19.42 13.10
C ALA A 418 31.15 -20.02 14.51
N HIS A 419 29.92 -20.08 15.00
CA HIS A 419 29.61 -20.78 16.26
C HIS A 419 29.75 -22.31 16.13
N LEU A 420 29.33 -22.90 15.01
CA LEU A 420 29.51 -24.33 14.73
C LEU A 420 31.00 -24.71 14.65
N PHE A 421 31.81 -23.99 13.88
CA PHE A 421 33.26 -24.23 13.82
C PHE A 421 33.97 -23.95 15.15
N LYS A 422 33.44 -23.05 16.00
CA LYS A 422 33.93 -22.87 17.37
C LYS A 422 33.61 -24.11 18.23
N ALA A 423 32.39 -24.64 18.18
CA ALA A 423 32.02 -25.85 18.91
C ALA A 423 32.82 -27.07 18.43
N GLU A 424 32.89 -27.29 17.11
CA GLU A 424 33.71 -28.35 16.48
C GLU A 424 35.22 -28.20 16.74
N GLY A 425 35.67 -27.00 17.13
CA GLY A 425 37.02 -26.73 17.63
C GLY A 425 37.20 -27.16 19.09
N HIS A 426 36.23 -26.84 19.96
CA HIS A 426 36.22 -27.24 21.37
C HIS A 426 36.03 -28.75 21.57
N ASP A 427 35.37 -29.44 20.63
CA ASP A 427 35.17 -30.89 20.63
C ASP A 427 36.36 -31.68 20.05
N LYS A 428 37.51 -31.02 19.83
CA LYS A 428 38.78 -31.64 19.47
C LYS A 428 39.80 -31.38 20.58
N ILE A 429 40.71 -32.33 20.77
CA ILE A 429 41.77 -32.20 21.77
C ILE A 429 42.68 -31.04 21.37
N ALA A 430 42.65 -29.96 22.15
CA ALA A 430 43.57 -28.85 22.04
C ALA A 430 44.98 -29.31 22.44
N TYR A 431 45.98 -28.85 21.69
CA TYR A 431 47.39 -29.16 21.91
C TYR A 431 48.27 -27.89 21.99
N ARG A 432 47.62 -26.71 22.01
CA ARG A 432 48.26 -25.38 22.07
C ARG A 432 47.24 -24.33 22.52
N SER A 433 47.66 -23.41 23.40
CA SER A 433 46.90 -22.21 23.79
C SER A 433 45.47 -22.49 24.29
N PHE A 434 45.38 -23.37 25.28
CA PHE A 434 44.14 -23.82 25.93
C PHE A 434 43.23 -22.67 26.41
N LYS A 435 41.92 -22.91 26.32
CA LYS A 435 40.84 -22.01 26.74
C LYS A 435 39.75 -22.79 27.49
N GLU A 436 38.90 -22.03 28.17
CA GLU A 436 37.66 -22.54 28.76
C GLU A 436 36.77 -23.16 27.67
N GLY A 437 36.31 -24.38 27.91
CA GLY A 437 35.52 -25.21 26.98
C GLY A 437 36.34 -26.18 26.11
N ASP A 438 37.66 -26.00 25.99
CA ASP A 438 38.52 -26.91 25.21
C ASP A 438 38.65 -28.28 25.86
N LEU A 439 38.74 -29.34 25.05
CA LEU A 439 39.18 -30.65 25.51
C LEU A 439 40.71 -30.71 25.58
N ALA A 440 41.23 -31.26 26.67
CA ALA A 440 42.66 -31.49 26.86
C ALA A 440 42.93 -32.94 27.26
N LEU A 441 44.02 -33.48 26.72
CA LEU A 441 44.59 -34.76 27.12
C LEU A 441 45.59 -34.50 28.24
N PHE A 442 45.28 -34.95 29.45
CA PHE A 442 46.16 -34.89 30.60
C PHE A 442 46.94 -36.20 30.78
N LEU A 443 48.22 -36.06 31.14
CA LEU A 443 49.17 -37.16 31.32
C LEU A 443 49.95 -36.94 32.65
N PRO A 444 50.31 -38.00 33.39
CA PRO A 444 51.13 -37.87 34.60
C PRO A 444 52.57 -37.47 34.23
N THR A 445 53.16 -36.49 34.94
CA THR A 445 54.55 -36.10 34.66
C THR A 445 55.54 -37.14 35.18
N ARG A 446 56.58 -37.41 34.36
CA ARG A 446 57.54 -38.50 34.61
C ARG A 446 58.65 -38.16 35.62
N ASN A 447 58.92 -36.87 35.84
CA ASN A 447 60.19 -36.38 36.41
C ASN A 447 60.06 -35.49 37.67
N GLN A 448 58.88 -35.37 38.28
CA GLN A 448 58.65 -34.56 39.49
C GLN A 448 58.27 -35.44 40.68
N ALA A 449 58.65 -35.03 41.91
CA ALA A 449 58.46 -35.83 43.12
C ALA A 449 56.98 -36.15 43.41
N THR A 450 56.10 -35.18 43.18
CA THR A 450 54.64 -35.27 43.37
C THR A 450 53.88 -35.87 42.18
N ARG A 451 54.57 -36.13 41.04
CA ARG A 451 53.97 -36.63 39.77
C ARG A 451 52.64 -35.96 39.38
N PRO A 452 52.55 -34.61 39.35
CA PRO A 452 51.34 -33.91 38.97
C PRO A 452 50.91 -34.28 37.54
N TRP A 453 49.63 -34.09 37.25
CA TRP A 453 49.09 -34.30 35.92
C TRP A 453 49.20 -33.01 35.10
N ALA A 454 49.64 -33.11 33.85
CA ALA A 454 49.87 -31.98 32.97
C ALA A 454 49.17 -32.17 31.61
N ALA A 455 48.71 -31.08 31.01
CA ALA A 455 48.06 -31.11 29.70
C ALA A 455 49.09 -31.26 28.57
N PHE A 456 48.83 -32.16 27.63
CA PHE A 456 49.68 -32.38 26.45
C PHE A 456 49.72 -31.13 25.56
N ASN A 457 50.89 -30.50 25.44
CA ASN A 457 51.04 -29.19 24.81
C ASN A 457 52.32 -29.10 23.96
N VAL A 458 52.23 -28.44 22.80
CA VAL A 458 53.34 -28.23 21.87
C VAL A 458 53.93 -26.83 22.06
N GLY A 459 55.24 -26.78 22.38
CA GLY A 459 55.97 -25.54 22.69
C GLY A 459 56.30 -25.34 24.17
N ALA A 460 56.05 -26.35 25.01
CA ALA A 460 56.46 -26.43 26.42
C ALA A 460 56.05 -25.29 27.40
N PRO A 461 54.84 -24.70 27.36
CA PRO A 461 54.33 -23.95 28.52
C PRO A 461 53.78 -24.91 29.59
N HIS A 462 53.97 -24.58 30.86
CA HIS A 462 53.57 -25.44 31.98
C HIS A 462 52.07 -25.33 32.28
N TYR A 463 51.29 -26.35 31.89
CA TYR A 463 49.86 -26.45 32.20
C TYR A 463 49.60 -27.69 33.07
N PHE A 464 49.24 -27.48 34.33
CA PHE A 464 48.97 -28.53 35.32
C PHE A 464 47.48 -28.65 35.63
N LEU A 465 46.99 -29.86 35.87
CA LEU A 465 45.63 -30.15 36.31
C LEU A 465 45.49 -29.87 37.81
N ARG A 466 44.47 -29.11 38.23
CA ARG A 466 44.06 -29.12 39.64
C ARG A 466 43.42 -30.47 39.96
N GLU A 467 44.01 -31.19 40.91
CA GLU A 467 43.47 -32.48 41.33
C GLU A 467 42.09 -32.31 41.98
N GLN A 468 41.19 -33.26 41.69
CA GLN A 468 39.84 -33.34 42.24
C GLN A 468 39.50 -34.82 42.45
N ASP A 469 38.80 -35.14 43.53
CA ASP A 469 38.37 -36.52 43.88
C ASP A 469 37.54 -37.19 42.76
N SER A 470 36.90 -36.38 41.93
CA SER A 470 36.14 -36.77 40.73
C SER A 470 37.00 -37.51 39.70
N HIS A 471 38.28 -37.16 39.55
CA HIS A 471 39.17 -37.64 38.47
C HIS A 471 39.78 -39.02 38.72
N ARG A 472 39.82 -39.49 39.98
CA ARG A 472 40.33 -40.81 40.38
C ARG A 472 41.66 -41.18 39.67
N LEU A 473 42.63 -40.28 39.73
CA LEU A 473 43.88 -40.34 38.95
C LEU A 473 44.77 -41.56 39.29
N HIS A 474 44.56 -42.15 40.47
CA HIS A 474 45.26 -43.32 40.98
C HIS A 474 45.10 -44.54 40.04
N GLY A 475 46.18 -44.89 39.34
CA GLY A 475 46.21 -46.03 38.41
C GLY A 475 45.80 -45.74 36.97
N ARG A 476 45.59 -44.46 36.59
CA ARG A 476 45.34 -44.05 35.20
C ARG A 476 46.65 -43.63 34.51
N GLU A 477 46.75 -43.91 33.21
CA GLU A 477 47.88 -43.47 32.36
C GLU A 477 47.58 -42.17 31.60
N TRP A 478 46.30 -41.87 31.35
CA TRP A 478 45.83 -40.69 30.66
C TRP A 478 44.41 -40.32 31.11
N LEU A 479 44.02 -39.07 30.89
CA LEU A 479 42.68 -38.53 31.18
C LEU A 479 42.31 -37.53 30.09
N VAL A 480 41.14 -37.68 29.47
CA VAL A 480 40.55 -36.62 28.63
C VAL A 480 39.53 -35.87 29.47
N ALA A 481 39.72 -34.56 29.59
CA ALA A 481 38.87 -33.71 30.40
C ALA A 481 38.67 -32.35 29.72
N ARG A 482 37.48 -31.77 29.91
CA ARG A 482 37.13 -30.46 29.36
C ARG A 482 37.52 -29.37 30.36
N ILE A 483 38.25 -28.36 29.90
CA ILE A 483 38.77 -27.28 30.74
C ILE A 483 37.62 -26.35 31.14
N SER A 484 37.39 -26.23 32.44
CA SER A 484 36.41 -25.34 33.06
C SER A 484 36.98 -23.95 33.34
N LYS A 485 38.27 -23.84 33.71
CA LYS A 485 38.95 -22.59 34.07
C LYS A 485 40.44 -22.69 33.77
N VAL A 486 41.06 -21.57 33.39
CA VAL A 486 42.52 -21.41 33.27
C VAL A 486 42.98 -20.31 34.23
N GLU A 487 43.79 -20.64 35.23
CA GLU A 487 44.46 -19.64 36.09
C GLU A 487 45.91 -19.47 35.63
N GLU A 488 46.32 -18.27 35.23
CA GLU A 488 47.74 -17.94 35.06
C GLU A 488 48.38 -17.61 36.41
N ARG A 489 49.53 -18.22 36.68
CA ARG A 489 50.36 -17.96 37.85
C ARG A 489 51.82 -17.80 37.43
N VAL A 490 52.61 -17.18 38.28
CA VAL A 490 54.06 -16.98 38.07
C VAL A 490 54.73 -17.40 39.36
N VAL A 491 55.75 -18.27 39.29
CA VAL A 491 56.54 -18.61 40.47
C VAL A 491 57.32 -17.39 40.92
N ASP A 492 57.30 -17.15 42.23
CA ASP A 492 58.00 -16.05 42.91
C ASP A 492 58.66 -16.61 44.17
N LEU A 493 59.90 -17.09 44.03
CA LEU A 493 60.62 -17.77 45.10
C LEU A 493 60.94 -16.84 46.29
N SER A 494 60.80 -15.52 46.12
CA SER A 494 61.03 -14.55 47.19
C SER A 494 60.07 -14.75 48.36
N LYS A 495 58.77 -15.02 48.08
CA LYS A 495 57.74 -15.19 49.11
C LYS A 495 57.88 -16.49 49.90
N THR A 496 58.27 -17.58 49.23
CA THR A 496 58.47 -18.89 49.89
C THR A 496 59.59 -18.85 50.94
N LEU A 497 60.57 -17.95 50.79
CA LEU A 497 61.66 -17.79 51.75
C LEU A 497 61.18 -17.14 53.07
N ASP A 498 60.30 -16.13 52.97
CA ASP A 498 59.69 -15.46 54.14
C ASP A 498 58.68 -16.36 54.88
N SER A 499 57.98 -17.25 54.16
CA SER A 499 57.01 -18.17 54.77
C SER A 499 57.69 -19.19 55.70
N ASN A 500 58.82 -19.76 55.25
CA ASN A 500 59.63 -20.68 56.06
C ASN A 500 60.20 -20.03 57.34
N ALA A 501 60.36 -18.70 57.38
CA ALA A 501 60.77 -17.98 58.58
C ALA A 501 59.66 -17.88 59.66
N ARG A 502 58.40 -18.22 59.34
CA ARG A 502 57.27 -18.23 60.31
C ARG A 502 56.66 -19.61 60.56
N ALA A 503 56.87 -20.59 59.68
CA ALA A 503 56.38 -21.96 59.87
C ALA A 503 57.08 -22.74 61.00
N SER A 504 58.17 -22.23 61.58
CA SER A 504 59.01 -22.93 62.56
C SER A 504 58.65 -22.64 64.03
N ILE A 505 57.36 -22.75 64.44
CA ILE A 505 56.99 -22.58 65.86
C ILE A 505 55.87 -23.48 66.44
N ASP A 506 55.25 -24.38 65.67
CA ASP A 506 54.43 -25.47 66.25
C ASP A 506 54.65 -26.81 65.54
N GLY A 507 55.31 -27.74 66.24
CA GLY A 507 55.79 -29.01 65.69
C GLY A 507 54.74 -30.12 65.70
N ARG A 508 53.58 -29.92 65.07
CA ARG A 508 52.44 -30.86 65.14
C ARG A 508 51.71 -31.09 63.81
N SER A 509 52.36 -31.75 62.85
CA SER A 509 51.73 -32.25 61.63
C SER A 509 52.49 -33.43 60.99
N ILE A 510 52.57 -34.56 61.71
CA ILE A 510 53.03 -35.84 61.16
C ILE A 510 51.80 -36.68 60.82
N ALA A 511 51.70 -37.14 59.56
CA ALA A 511 50.62 -37.95 58.98
C ALA A 511 49.24 -37.26 58.87
N SER A 512 48.40 -37.51 57.85
CA SER A 512 48.65 -38.19 56.56
C SER A 512 47.49 -37.98 55.58
N ASN A 513 47.76 -37.35 54.44
CA ASN A 513 47.35 -37.80 53.09
C ASN A 513 47.87 -36.84 52.01
N SER A 514 47.96 -37.34 50.77
CA SER A 514 48.57 -36.61 49.64
C SER A 514 47.66 -35.53 49.07
N ALA A 515 47.64 -34.35 49.72
CA ALA A 515 47.10 -33.13 49.15
C ALA A 515 48.22 -32.09 49.05
N VAL A 516 48.66 -31.79 47.82
CA VAL A 516 49.49 -30.61 47.57
C VAL A 516 48.63 -29.36 47.79
N SER A 517 49.02 -28.48 48.71
CA SER A 517 48.26 -27.24 48.95
C SER A 517 48.45 -26.31 47.76
N PHE A 518 47.39 -26.13 46.96
CA PHE A 518 47.42 -25.25 45.78
C PHE A 518 47.43 -23.75 46.16
N GLU A 519 47.49 -23.45 47.45
CA GLU A 519 47.76 -22.14 48.07
C GLU A 519 49.26 -21.81 48.17
N ASP A 520 50.16 -22.78 47.94
CA ASP A 520 51.59 -22.52 47.78
C ASP A 520 51.87 -21.77 46.46
N ASP A 521 52.89 -20.91 46.46
CA ASP A 521 53.35 -20.16 45.27
C ASP A 521 54.13 -21.07 44.29
N ASN A 522 54.71 -22.20 44.74
CA ASN A 522 55.45 -23.14 43.89
C ASN A 522 55.21 -24.65 44.16
N PRO A 523 53.95 -25.15 44.07
CA PRO A 523 53.61 -26.55 44.36
C PRO A 523 54.14 -27.57 43.33
N PHE A 524 54.85 -27.10 42.30
CA PHE A 524 55.36 -27.91 41.19
C PHE A 524 56.89 -27.77 40.97
N GLU A 525 57.63 -27.23 41.94
CA GLU A 525 59.10 -27.16 41.95
C GLU A 525 59.71 -26.47 40.70
N LEU A 526 59.03 -25.46 40.15
CA LEU A 526 59.49 -24.73 38.98
C LEU A 526 60.54 -23.65 39.35
N SER A 527 61.25 -23.15 38.34
CA SER A 527 62.20 -22.05 38.50
C SER A 527 61.51 -20.69 38.72
N ASP A 528 62.23 -19.77 39.34
CA ASP A 528 61.76 -18.40 39.63
C ASP A 528 61.34 -17.62 38.39
N GLY A 529 60.30 -16.79 38.51
CA GLY A 529 59.74 -16.00 37.42
C GLY A 529 59.04 -16.80 36.31
N LEU A 530 58.98 -18.13 36.40
CA LEU A 530 58.40 -18.96 35.36
C LEU A 530 56.87 -18.93 35.38
N ARG A 531 56.26 -18.69 34.20
CA ARG A 531 54.80 -18.69 34.02
C ARG A 531 54.29 -20.12 33.91
N TRP A 532 53.24 -20.40 34.66
CA TRP A 532 52.52 -21.67 34.65
C TRP A 532 51.02 -21.45 34.77
N TYR A 533 50.27 -22.47 34.42
CA TYR A 533 48.82 -22.42 34.33
C TYR A 533 48.20 -23.57 35.13
N LEU A 534 47.32 -23.24 36.07
CA LEU A 534 46.47 -24.22 36.74
C LEU A 534 45.18 -24.38 35.94
N LEU A 535 44.90 -25.60 35.50
CA LEU A 535 43.72 -25.97 34.75
C LEU A 535 42.73 -26.67 35.68
N ASP A 536 41.57 -26.02 35.88
CA ASP A 536 40.39 -26.76 36.32
C ASP A 536 39.84 -27.46 35.09
N ALA A 537 39.70 -28.78 35.17
CA ALA A 537 38.99 -29.55 34.16
C ALA A 537 37.95 -30.46 34.84
N ALA A 538 37.04 -31.02 34.03
CA ALA A 538 36.15 -32.09 34.42
C ALA A 538 36.25 -33.24 33.42
N GLU A 539 36.36 -34.48 33.90
CA GLU A 539 36.45 -35.69 33.07
C GLU A 539 35.29 -35.76 32.06
N GLU A 540 35.61 -35.84 30.76
CA GLU A 540 34.60 -35.99 29.74
C GLU A 540 34.12 -37.45 29.66
N LYS A 541 32.99 -37.73 30.31
CA LYS A 541 32.37 -39.05 30.26
C LYS A 541 31.79 -39.29 28.86
N PRO A 542 32.10 -40.43 28.20
CA PRO A 542 31.51 -40.80 26.91
C PRO A 542 30.06 -41.26 27.11
N GLY A 543 29.16 -40.31 27.38
CA GLY A 543 27.76 -40.58 27.74
C GLY A 543 26.90 -39.32 27.75
N ALA A 544 26.36 -38.98 26.58
CA ALA A 544 25.40 -37.89 26.30
C ALA A 544 25.89 -36.45 26.59
N PRO A 545 26.22 -35.64 25.56
CA PRO A 545 26.34 -34.19 25.73
C PRO A 545 24.95 -33.58 26.02
N GLY A 546 24.92 -32.52 26.82
CA GLY A 546 23.68 -31.84 27.19
C GLY A 546 22.97 -31.24 25.97
N THR A 547 21.78 -31.73 25.64
CA THR A 547 20.99 -31.26 24.49
C THR A 547 19.90 -30.27 24.92
N PRO A 548 20.07 -28.96 24.67
CA PRO A 548 18.97 -27.98 24.76
C PRO A 548 18.02 -28.11 23.55
N GLY A 549 17.37 -29.28 23.45
CA GLY A 549 16.15 -29.57 22.69
C GLY A 549 16.14 -29.37 21.18
N LEU A 550 16.11 -30.47 20.41
CA LEU A 550 15.31 -30.50 19.17
C LEU A 550 14.88 -31.92 18.71
N GLY A 551 13.69 -31.97 18.12
CA GLY A 551 13.33 -32.80 16.96
C GLY A 551 13.71 -34.29 16.91
N LYS A 552 12.72 -35.17 17.10
CA LYS A 552 12.78 -36.59 16.70
C LYS A 552 13.25 -36.71 15.24
N THR A 553 14.38 -37.37 14.99
CA THR A 553 14.76 -37.82 13.63
C THR A 553 15.34 -39.23 13.71
N THR A 554 14.64 -40.21 13.14
CA THR A 554 15.08 -41.60 13.08
C THR A 554 15.95 -41.84 11.84
N VAL A 555 17.23 -42.17 12.03
CA VAL A 555 18.08 -42.72 10.97
C VAL A 555 18.71 -44.01 11.49
N ALA A 556 18.39 -45.13 10.84
CA ALA A 556 18.93 -46.43 11.20
C ALA A 556 20.37 -46.59 10.67
N SER A 557 21.25 -47.15 11.49
CA SER A 557 22.65 -47.39 11.15
C SER A 557 22.83 -48.64 10.28
N ALA A 558 22.82 -48.45 8.96
CA ALA A 558 23.14 -49.51 8.00
C ALA A 558 24.64 -49.89 8.07
N ARG A 559 24.92 -51.18 8.34
CA ARG A 559 26.27 -51.75 8.17
C ARG A 559 26.68 -51.71 6.71
N VAL A 560 27.93 -51.31 6.43
CA VAL A 560 28.57 -51.50 5.13
C VAL A 560 29.92 -52.20 5.34
N THR A 561 29.99 -53.47 4.93
CA THR A 561 31.23 -54.21 4.70
C THR A 561 31.57 -54.16 3.23
N GLY A 562 32.77 -53.71 2.87
CA GLY A 562 33.15 -53.51 1.47
C GLY A 562 33.68 -54.78 0.79
N GLN A 563 33.14 -55.07 -0.38
CA GLN A 563 33.91 -55.52 -1.57
C GLN A 563 33.37 -54.75 -2.78
N GLY A 564 34.16 -54.62 -3.84
CA GLY A 564 33.78 -53.80 -5.00
C GLY A 564 34.45 -54.24 -6.29
N GLN A 565 33.91 -53.77 -7.41
CA GLN A 565 34.53 -53.87 -8.73
C GLN A 565 34.18 -52.65 -9.59
N MET A 566 34.68 -52.61 -10.82
CA MET A 566 34.98 -51.41 -11.60
C MET A 566 33.80 -50.96 -12.50
N GLU A 567 33.71 -49.65 -12.79
CA GLU A 567 33.58 -49.07 -14.15
C GLU A 567 33.36 -47.53 -14.11
N PRO A 568 34.04 -46.71 -14.95
CA PRO A 568 34.02 -45.24 -14.84
C PRO A 568 32.89 -44.56 -15.64
N THR A 569 31.64 -44.63 -15.16
CA THR A 569 30.50 -43.98 -15.83
C THR A 569 30.25 -42.53 -15.40
N LYS A 570 30.26 -41.60 -16.37
CA LYS A 570 29.99 -40.17 -16.15
C LYS A 570 28.54 -39.91 -15.70
N LYS A 571 28.37 -39.35 -14.50
CA LYS A 571 27.12 -38.75 -14.00
C LYS A 571 27.49 -37.35 -13.51
N LYS A 572 27.25 -36.27 -14.27
CA LYS A 572 25.95 -35.63 -14.56
C LYS A 572 25.21 -35.32 -13.26
N SER A 573 25.09 -34.03 -12.96
CA SER A 573 24.64 -33.47 -11.69
C SER A 573 23.28 -34.02 -11.23
N SER A 574 23.22 -34.48 -9.98
CA SER A 574 21.94 -34.66 -9.29
C SER A 574 21.21 -33.33 -9.19
N ASN A 575 19.88 -33.36 -9.25
CA ASN A 575 19.03 -32.16 -9.40
C ASN A 575 18.27 -31.89 -8.10
N ASP A 576 18.14 -30.61 -7.71
CA ASP A 576 17.41 -30.20 -6.51
C ASP A 576 15.91 -30.57 -6.58
N PRO A 577 15.30 -31.09 -5.50
CA PRO A 577 13.88 -31.44 -5.44
C PRO A 577 12.98 -30.20 -5.25
N ALA A 578 13.22 -29.13 -6.01
CA ALA A 578 12.59 -27.81 -5.86
C ALA A 578 11.88 -27.30 -7.14
N LYS A 579 11.47 -28.19 -8.05
CA LYS A 579 10.84 -27.85 -9.34
C LYS A 579 9.65 -28.74 -9.72
N THR A 580 8.82 -29.11 -8.75
CA THR A 580 7.61 -29.95 -8.94
C THR A 580 6.28 -29.19 -8.77
N LEU A 581 6.29 -27.86 -8.74
CA LEU A 581 5.10 -27.01 -8.93
C LEU A 581 5.40 -25.92 -9.97
N ASN A 582 4.51 -25.75 -10.95
CA ASN A 582 4.55 -24.92 -12.18
C ASN A 582 4.80 -25.69 -13.49
N LYS A 583 3.85 -26.56 -13.88
CA LYS A 583 3.89 -27.27 -15.18
C LYS A 583 2.53 -27.68 -15.75
N SER A 584 1.53 -26.80 -15.70
CA SER A 584 0.16 -27.09 -16.18
C SER A 584 -0.62 -25.91 -16.78
N LEU A 585 0.07 -24.87 -17.29
CA LEU A 585 -0.53 -23.82 -18.13
C LEU A 585 0.45 -23.32 -19.22
N ASP A 586 0.70 -24.15 -20.23
CA ASP A 586 0.84 -23.73 -21.64
C ASP A 586 0.84 -24.98 -22.54
N SER A 587 -0.17 -25.11 -23.41
CA SER A 587 -0.24 -25.98 -24.61
C SER A 587 -1.68 -26.17 -25.09
N ARG A 588 -2.14 -25.31 -26.00
CA ARG A 588 -3.07 -25.55 -27.16
C ARG A 588 -3.65 -24.21 -27.64
N ARG A 589 -3.22 -23.72 -28.82
CA ARG A 589 -3.81 -24.01 -30.14
C ARG A 589 -5.18 -23.34 -30.40
N SER A 590 -5.11 -22.10 -30.88
CA SER A 590 -5.55 -21.66 -32.23
C SER A 590 -6.92 -22.09 -32.81
N SER A 591 -7.57 -21.12 -33.47
CA SER A 591 -8.82 -21.15 -34.27
C SER A 591 -10.15 -21.07 -33.47
N GLY A 592 -11.16 -20.28 -33.86
CA GLY A 592 -11.16 -19.21 -34.89
C GLY A 592 -12.54 -18.66 -35.31
N THR A 593 -12.52 -17.59 -36.12
CA THR A 593 -13.56 -17.06 -37.06
C THR A 593 -14.66 -16.06 -36.63
N SER A 594 -14.65 -14.89 -37.32
CA SER A 594 -15.77 -13.95 -37.60
C SER A 594 -16.36 -13.12 -36.44
N LYS A 595 -16.88 -11.88 -36.62
CA LYS A 595 -17.17 -11.01 -37.79
C LYS A 595 -16.55 -9.61 -37.51
N LYS A 596 -15.79 -8.92 -38.39
CA LYS A 596 -16.13 -8.24 -39.68
C LYS A 596 -17.05 -7.00 -39.46
N SER A 597 -16.82 -5.79 -39.99
CA SER A 597 -16.05 -5.27 -41.16
C SER A 597 -15.58 -3.81 -40.90
N ALA A 598 -14.79 -3.07 -41.69
CA ALA A 598 -13.83 -3.27 -42.82
C ALA A 598 -13.14 -1.90 -43.11
N PRO A 599 -12.20 -1.77 -44.07
CA PRO A 599 -12.54 -0.95 -45.26
C PRO A 599 -11.90 -1.35 -46.62
N LEU A 600 -12.61 -0.94 -47.68
CA LEU A 600 -12.18 -0.45 -49.02
C LEU A 600 -10.95 -1.07 -49.77
N THR A 601 -11.20 -1.77 -50.90
CA THR A 601 -10.87 -1.38 -52.31
C THR A 601 -10.89 -2.58 -53.29
N GLY A 602 -11.22 -2.34 -54.58
CA GLY A 602 -10.61 -3.10 -55.70
C GLY A 602 -11.41 -4.11 -56.55
N ILE A 603 -12.06 -3.63 -57.63
CA ILE A 603 -11.98 -4.19 -59.01
C ILE A 603 -12.67 -5.55 -59.38
N ARG A 604 -13.89 -5.40 -59.95
CA ARG A 604 -14.41 -5.91 -61.27
C ARG A 604 -14.86 -7.39 -61.54
N ASN A 605 -15.91 -7.44 -62.39
CA ASN A 605 -16.38 -8.51 -63.31
C ASN A 605 -17.06 -9.76 -62.68
N SER A 606 -18.12 -10.37 -63.24
CA SER A 606 -19.06 -10.01 -64.35
C SER A 606 -20.29 -10.96 -64.35
N THR A 607 -21.44 -10.54 -64.95
CA THR A 607 -22.56 -11.38 -65.50
C THR A 607 -23.35 -12.30 -64.53
N GLU A 608 -24.64 -12.65 -64.68
CA GLU A 608 -25.69 -12.38 -65.71
C GLU A 608 -27.13 -12.60 -65.14
N ILE A 609 -28.17 -12.07 -65.83
CA ILE A 609 -29.61 -12.51 -65.95
C ILE A 609 -30.41 -12.86 -64.64
N LEU A 610 -31.49 -12.14 -64.22
CA LEU A 610 -32.86 -11.87 -64.77
C LEU A 610 -33.81 -13.11 -64.86
N PRO A 611 -35.17 -12.97 -64.88
CA PRO A 611 -36.04 -11.78 -64.81
C PRO A 611 -37.28 -11.88 -63.84
N GLN A 612 -38.17 -10.85 -63.92
CA GLN A 612 -39.65 -10.90 -63.73
C GLN A 612 -40.19 -10.94 -62.28
N ALA A 613 -41.14 -10.11 -61.79
CA ALA A 613 -41.75 -8.83 -62.22
C ALA A 613 -42.49 -8.21 -60.98
N ASP A 614 -43.21 -7.08 -60.96
CA ASP A 614 -43.65 -6.14 -62.01
C ASP A 614 -43.90 -4.70 -61.42
N ALA A 615 -44.57 -3.85 -62.20
CA ALA A 615 -45.08 -2.48 -62.01
C ALA A 615 -46.11 -2.27 -60.86
N VAL A 616 -46.51 -1.05 -60.46
CA VAL A 616 -46.52 0.33 -61.07
C VAL A 616 -46.35 1.38 -59.91
N GLU A 617 -46.12 2.70 -60.03
CA GLU A 617 -46.06 3.71 -61.12
C GLU A 617 -45.19 4.94 -60.68
N SER A 618 -45.27 6.08 -61.41
CA SER A 618 -44.97 7.51 -61.12
C SER A 618 -44.31 7.97 -59.80
N GLY A 619 -43.35 8.92 -59.79
CA GLY A 619 -42.67 9.59 -60.91
C GLY A 619 -41.85 10.85 -60.50
N SER A 620 -40.64 11.01 -61.05
CA SER A 620 -39.70 12.17 -61.16
C SER A 620 -39.69 13.33 -60.12
N SER A 621 -38.57 13.77 -59.51
CA SER A 621 -37.22 14.18 -60.02
C SER A 621 -37.19 15.50 -60.82
N SER A 622 -36.22 16.43 -60.74
CA SER A 622 -35.07 16.65 -59.83
C SER A 622 -34.26 17.91 -60.24
N ASN A 623 -33.49 18.50 -59.31
CA ASN A 623 -32.19 19.18 -59.51
C ASN A 623 -32.04 20.51 -60.30
N THR A 624 -31.18 21.37 -59.69
CA THR A 624 -30.19 22.30 -60.32
C THR A 624 -30.64 23.59 -61.02
N ALA A 625 -29.71 24.57 -61.06
CA ALA A 625 -29.95 25.97 -61.39
C ALA A 625 -29.31 26.42 -62.71
N THR A 626 -29.83 27.50 -63.31
CA THR A 626 -29.09 28.39 -64.22
C THR A 626 -29.69 29.81 -64.22
N ARG A 627 -29.12 30.77 -64.97
CA ARG A 627 -29.28 32.23 -64.73
C ARG A 627 -29.56 33.04 -66.02
N GLY A 628 -30.52 33.99 -65.95
CA GLY A 628 -30.79 35.05 -66.95
C GLY A 628 -32.18 34.94 -67.61
N GLY A 629 -32.85 36.03 -68.05
CA GLY A 629 -32.55 37.46 -67.87
C GLY A 629 -33.38 38.38 -68.79
N SER A 630 -33.63 39.65 -68.37
CA SER A 630 -34.22 40.77 -69.16
C SER A 630 -35.71 40.66 -69.56
N PRO A 631 -36.42 41.75 -70.02
CA PRO A 631 -36.12 43.20 -69.99
C PRO A 631 -37.27 44.16 -69.52
N ALA A 632 -36.96 45.47 -69.51
CA ALA A 632 -37.81 46.62 -69.90
C ALA A 632 -38.68 47.43 -68.88
N ALA A 633 -38.93 48.69 -69.29
CA ALA A 633 -39.76 49.78 -68.71
C ALA A 633 -39.23 50.56 -67.49
N GLY A 634 -39.32 51.90 -67.57
CA GLY A 634 -39.06 52.90 -66.50
C GLY A 634 -40.37 53.58 -66.02
N PRO A 635 -40.37 54.84 -65.51
CA PRO A 635 -39.43 55.94 -65.78
C PRO A 635 -38.76 56.60 -64.55
N GLY A 636 -37.90 57.62 -64.80
CA GLY A 636 -37.42 58.61 -63.81
C GLY A 636 -38.44 59.74 -63.53
N PRO A 637 -38.06 60.90 -62.94
CA PRO A 637 -36.81 61.68 -63.12
C PRO A 637 -35.90 61.71 -61.85
N SER A 638 -34.57 61.90 -61.86
CA SER A 638 -33.68 63.00 -62.34
C SER A 638 -33.87 64.33 -61.59
N HIS A 639 -32.86 64.96 -60.97
CA HIS A 639 -31.62 65.59 -61.50
C HIS A 639 -30.70 66.02 -60.30
N LEU A 640 -29.42 66.44 -60.36
CA LEU A 640 -28.34 66.58 -61.37
C LEU A 640 -26.97 66.92 -60.70
N ARG A 641 -25.83 66.65 -61.39
CA ARG A 641 -24.53 67.42 -61.56
C ARG A 641 -23.85 68.19 -60.40
N GLU A 642 -22.55 68.51 -60.42
CA GLU A 642 -21.46 68.54 -61.45
C GLU A 642 -20.10 68.29 -60.71
N SER A 643 -19.21 67.32 -61.02
CA SER A 643 -18.08 67.28 -62.00
C SER A 643 -17.15 68.53 -62.02
N GLU A 644 -15.84 68.48 -62.29
CA GLU A 644 -14.82 67.49 -62.76
C GLU A 644 -13.41 68.00 -62.29
N ALA A 645 -12.40 67.22 -61.86
CA ALA A 645 -11.49 66.24 -62.53
C ALA A 645 -10.15 66.82 -63.09
N THR A 646 -9.17 65.94 -63.37
CA THR A 646 -7.79 66.17 -63.91
C THR A 646 -6.73 66.79 -62.96
N ALA A 647 -5.41 66.67 -63.15
CA ALA A 647 -4.55 65.57 -63.67
C ALA A 647 -3.05 65.86 -63.41
N ASP A 648 -2.20 64.81 -63.44
CA ASP A 648 -0.75 64.73 -63.74
C ASP A 648 0.34 65.58 -63.03
N ALA A 649 1.29 64.82 -62.45
CA ALA A 649 2.76 64.84 -62.66
C ALA A 649 3.72 65.96 -62.17
N ASP A 650 4.72 65.48 -61.41
CA ASP A 650 6.19 65.71 -61.50
C ASP A 650 6.95 66.96 -60.97
N VAL A 651 8.01 66.62 -60.22
CA VAL A 651 9.38 67.20 -60.19
C VAL A 651 9.64 68.62 -59.60
N ALA A 652 10.29 68.60 -58.42
CA ALA A 652 11.37 69.46 -57.88
C ALA A 652 11.36 71.01 -58.03
N GLY A 653 11.68 71.70 -56.92
CA GLY A 653 11.98 73.15 -56.92
C GLY A 653 12.48 73.68 -55.57
N GLU A 654 13.61 74.38 -55.59
CA GLU A 654 14.40 74.85 -54.44
C GLU A 654 14.02 76.26 -53.90
N GLU A 655 14.56 76.61 -52.72
CA GLU A 655 14.72 77.96 -52.12
C GLU A 655 13.50 78.80 -51.63
N GLY A 656 13.74 79.65 -50.60
CA GLY A 656 12.80 80.68 -50.10
C GLY A 656 12.79 80.94 -48.57
N ARG A 657 13.60 81.89 -48.08
CA ARG A 657 13.62 82.44 -46.68
C ARG A 657 12.91 83.83 -46.63
N PRO A 658 12.72 84.57 -45.49
CA PRO A 658 13.14 84.39 -44.08
C PRO A 658 11.92 84.46 -43.08
N LEU A 659 11.79 85.13 -41.91
CA LEU A 659 12.59 86.08 -41.09
C LEU A 659 12.05 86.21 -39.62
N HIS A 660 12.86 85.88 -38.59
CA HIS A 660 12.73 86.24 -37.14
C HIS A 660 11.49 85.77 -36.32
N ASP A 661 11.51 85.67 -34.98
CA ASP A 661 12.54 86.05 -33.97
C ASP A 661 12.59 85.05 -32.75
N SER A 662 13.72 85.06 -32.03
CA SER A 662 13.99 84.81 -30.58
C SER A 662 13.18 83.79 -29.73
N ALA A 663 13.77 83.03 -28.78
CA ALA A 663 15.16 83.04 -28.29
C ALA A 663 15.59 81.82 -27.40
N HIS A 664 16.89 81.50 -27.49
CA HIS A 664 17.79 80.92 -26.45
C HIS A 664 17.74 79.42 -26.07
N SER A 665 18.90 78.93 -25.57
CA SER A 665 19.36 77.53 -25.62
C SER A 665 20.49 77.24 -24.57
N PRO A 666 20.83 75.97 -24.20
CA PRO A 666 21.71 75.65 -23.05
C PRO A 666 23.13 75.10 -23.40
N HIS A 667 23.99 74.91 -22.37
CA HIS A 667 25.28 74.17 -22.38
C HIS A 667 25.83 74.02 -20.92
N LYS A 668 26.94 73.36 -20.49
CA LYS A 668 28.15 72.64 -21.05
C LYS A 668 28.62 71.59 -19.98
N GLN A 669 29.17 70.40 -20.29
CA GLN A 669 30.61 70.00 -20.47
C GLN A 669 31.60 70.32 -19.29
N LEU A 670 32.63 69.52 -18.91
CA LEU A 670 33.15 68.18 -19.33
C LEU A 670 34.26 67.63 -18.36
N ALA A 671 34.69 66.36 -18.53
CA ALA A 671 36.02 65.75 -18.19
C ALA A 671 36.37 65.40 -16.71
N PHE A 672 37.28 64.48 -16.31
CA PHE A 672 38.08 63.40 -16.99
C PHE A 672 38.67 62.34 -15.97
N MET A 673 38.99 61.12 -16.46
CA MET A 673 39.99 60.09 -16.01
C MET A 673 40.12 59.50 -14.57
N SER A 674 40.18 58.14 -14.55
CA SER A 674 41.11 57.20 -13.86
C SER A 674 41.45 57.23 -12.35
N GLY A 675 41.44 56.04 -11.71
CA GLY A 675 42.20 55.77 -10.47
C GLY A 675 41.95 54.38 -9.83
N SER A 676 43.01 53.67 -9.41
CA SER A 676 42.96 52.43 -8.61
C SER A 676 43.60 52.65 -7.24
N GLY A 677 43.11 52.00 -6.17
CA GLY A 677 43.61 52.19 -4.81
C GLY A 677 43.10 51.16 -3.79
N VAL A 678 43.88 50.87 -2.74
CA VAL A 678 43.74 49.69 -1.86
C VAL A 678 44.26 49.96 -0.42
N MET A 679 43.67 49.28 0.59
CA MET A 679 44.06 49.13 2.02
C MET A 679 43.85 50.27 3.05
N ARG A 680 43.34 49.84 4.23
CA ARG A 680 43.42 50.41 5.62
C ARG A 680 42.94 51.86 5.88
N GLY A 681 42.38 52.23 7.04
CA GLY A 681 41.99 51.46 8.25
C GLY A 681 42.19 52.27 9.55
N GLY A 682 41.31 52.19 10.55
CA GLY A 682 41.48 52.93 11.82
C GLY A 682 40.39 52.77 12.88
N ASN A 683 40.82 52.52 14.12
CA ASN A 683 40.07 52.21 15.36
C ASN A 683 39.04 53.26 15.85
N ALA A 684 38.01 52.79 16.58
CA ALA A 684 37.79 53.16 18.00
C ALA A 684 36.80 52.18 18.71
N SER A 685 36.88 52.06 20.04
CA SER A 685 35.94 51.33 20.91
C SER A 685 35.52 52.21 22.09
N PRO A 686 34.57 51.78 22.95
CA PRO A 686 35.01 51.25 24.25
C PRO A 686 34.15 50.10 24.88
N SER A 687 34.72 49.44 25.91
CA SER A 687 34.14 48.69 27.06
C SER A 687 32.76 47.96 26.93
N LYS A 688 32.60 46.64 27.17
CA LYS A 688 32.85 45.80 28.40
C LYS A 688 32.05 46.25 29.64
N SER A 689 31.47 45.39 30.51
CA SER A 689 31.61 43.92 30.78
C SER A 689 30.23 43.20 30.83
N ARG A 690 30.01 41.86 30.80
CA ARG A 690 30.56 40.68 31.55
C ARG A 690 30.28 40.77 33.08
N VAL A 691 29.83 39.78 33.85
CA VAL A 691 29.82 38.27 33.84
C VAL A 691 28.42 37.76 34.30
N GLY A 692 27.84 36.62 33.86
CA GLY A 692 27.94 35.24 34.41
C GLY A 692 27.36 35.05 35.85
N SER A 693 26.89 33.90 36.34
CA SER A 693 26.88 32.51 35.81
C SER A 693 26.05 31.56 36.74
N VAL A 694 25.31 30.58 36.17
CA VAL A 694 24.85 29.27 36.76
C VAL A 694 24.02 29.24 38.06
N GLY A 695 23.01 28.34 38.12
CA GLY A 695 22.33 27.91 39.35
C GLY A 695 21.16 26.95 39.08
N GLU A 696 21.06 25.84 39.83
CA GLU A 696 20.10 24.73 39.59
C GLU A 696 19.39 24.29 40.89
N LEU A 697 18.41 23.38 40.76
CA LEU A 697 17.87 22.44 41.78
C LEU A 697 16.76 22.88 42.78
N ALA A 698 15.62 22.18 42.64
CA ALA A 698 15.00 21.30 43.66
C ALA A 698 13.88 21.77 44.64
N ARG A 699 12.68 21.18 44.41
CA ARG A 699 11.97 20.22 45.31
C ARG A 699 11.01 20.70 46.42
N ALA A 700 9.72 20.77 46.05
CA ALA A 700 8.52 20.10 46.61
C ALA A 700 8.23 19.99 48.14
N ALA A 701 6.97 20.28 48.52
CA ALA A 701 6.24 19.67 49.64
C ALA A 701 4.69 19.70 49.45
N SER A 702 3.97 18.78 50.09
CA SER A 702 2.48 18.76 50.29
C SER A 702 2.20 18.73 51.83
N PRO A 703 0.98 18.49 52.42
CA PRO A 703 -0.17 17.62 52.05
C PRO A 703 -1.42 18.46 51.68
N ALA A 704 -2.70 18.04 51.69
CA ALA A 704 -3.43 16.80 52.08
C ALA A 704 -4.56 16.49 51.04
N GLY A 705 -5.68 15.77 51.22
CA GLY A 705 -6.43 15.20 52.36
C GLY A 705 -7.81 15.88 52.51
N SER A 706 -8.98 15.22 52.47
CA SER A 706 -9.31 13.78 52.39
C SER A 706 -10.69 13.53 51.71
N SER A 707 -11.16 12.28 51.69
CA SER A 707 -12.51 11.84 51.25
C SER A 707 -12.96 10.69 52.20
N PRO A 708 -14.24 10.24 52.30
CA PRO A 708 -14.93 9.55 51.18
C PRO A 708 -16.49 9.43 51.15
N SER A 709 -16.99 8.87 50.03
CA SER A 709 -18.04 7.81 49.95
C SER A 709 -19.55 8.09 49.72
N LYS A 710 -20.04 7.41 48.65
CA LYS A 710 -21.22 6.49 48.55
C LYS A 710 -22.68 7.00 48.33
N LYS A 711 -23.31 6.28 47.36
CA LYS A 711 -24.74 5.98 47.11
C LYS A 711 -25.62 6.98 46.33
N ALA A 712 -26.62 6.37 45.68
CA ALA A 712 -27.75 6.88 44.88
C ALA A 712 -28.84 5.76 44.91
N PRO A 713 -30.01 5.84 44.23
CA PRO A 713 -30.77 6.97 43.65
C PRO A 713 -32.04 7.19 44.57
N PRO A 714 -33.33 7.39 44.16
CA PRO A 714 -33.97 7.76 42.88
C PRO A 714 -35.12 8.80 42.95
N ALA A 715 -35.70 9.08 41.76
CA ALA A 715 -37.11 9.39 41.46
C ALA A 715 -37.93 10.45 42.26
N ALA A 716 -38.11 11.63 41.65
CA ALA A 716 -39.44 12.27 41.45
C ALA A 716 -39.37 13.47 40.47
N THR A 717 -40.35 13.59 39.58
CA THR A 717 -40.74 14.82 38.85
C THR A 717 -41.70 15.68 39.72
N PRO A 718 -41.94 17.01 39.51
CA PRO A 718 -41.99 17.66 38.18
C PRO A 718 -41.62 19.18 38.07
N SER A 719 -41.65 19.66 36.82
CA SER A 719 -42.07 21.02 36.36
C SER A 719 -41.18 22.27 36.58
N ARG A 720 -41.07 23.08 35.51
CA ARG A 720 -40.59 24.49 35.38
C ARG A 720 -39.16 24.78 35.90
N GLU A 721 -38.31 25.55 35.22
CA GLU A 721 -38.62 26.75 34.42
C GLU A 721 -37.70 26.98 33.20
N ARG A 722 -37.67 28.20 32.63
CA ARG A 722 -37.24 28.49 31.24
C ARG A 722 -35.82 29.08 31.10
N LYS A 723 -35.01 28.46 30.25
CA LYS A 723 -34.10 29.09 29.26
C LYS A 723 -34.06 28.13 28.05
N GLY A 724 -34.06 28.54 26.78
CA GLY A 724 -33.97 29.87 26.18
C GLY A 724 -33.39 29.71 24.77
N SER A 725 -34.19 29.21 23.82
CA SER A 725 -33.74 28.93 22.44
C SER A 725 -33.69 30.21 21.60
N PHE A 726 -32.72 30.28 20.69
CA PHE A 726 -32.56 31.37 19.71
C PHE A 726 -32.86 30.93 18.26
N TRP A 727 -33.13 29.63 18.03
CA TRP A 727 -33.11 29.02 16.69
C TRP A 727 -34.45 28.44 16.20
N ASP A 728 -35.52 28.62 16.96
CA ASP A 728 -36.82 27.96 16.72
C ASP A 728 -37.88 28.98 16.27
N GLY A 729 -37.70 29.55 15.06
CA GLY A 729 -38.46 30.73 14.63
C GLY A 729 -38.36 31.10 13.15
N LEU A 730 -38.27 30.14 12.22
CA LEU A 730 -38.18 30.42 10.77
C LEU A 730 -39.09 29.58 9.86
N PHE A 731 -39.89 28.63 10.36
CA PHE A 731 -40.79 27.83 9.52
C PHE A 731 -42.16 27.56 10.17
N GLN A 732 -43.00 28.60 10.22
CA GLN A 732 -44.46 28.44 10.33
C GLN A 732 -45.19 29.62 9.68
N VAL A 733 -45.80 29.38 8.51
CA VAL A 733 -46.78 30.27 7.87
C VAL A 733 -47.96 29.39 7.46
N ASP A 734 -49.06 29.47 8.21
CA ASP A 734 -50.32 28.84 7.82
C ASP A 734 -50.94 29.58 6.63
N VAL A 735 -51.23 28.86 5.55
CA VAL A 735 -52.05 29.35 4.44
C VAL A 735 -53.35 28.56 4.40
N MET A 736 -54.39 29.11 5.02
CA MET A 736 -55.77 28.62 4.94
C MET A 736 -56.24 28.63 3.47
N TYR A 737 -56.50 27.47 2.88
CA TYR A 737 -57.09 27.40 1.54
C TYR A 737 -58.61 27.20 1.59
N GLN A 738 -59.35 28.25 1.24
CA GLN A 738 -60.80 28.27 1.30
C GLN A 738 -61.43 27.55 0.10
N LYS A 739 -62.14 26.45 0.35
CA LYS A 739 -62.69 25.58 -0.71
C LYS A 739 -64.05 26.08 -1.20
N SER A 740 -64.12 26.60 -2.44
CA SER A 740 -65.39 27.00 -3.06
C SER A 740 -65.46 26.70 -4.57
N ARG A 741 -66.56 26.04 -4.95
CA ARG A 741 -67.15 25.82 -6.28
C ARG A 741 -66.50 26.50 -7.50
N LYS A 742 -66.11 25.70 -8.49
CA LYS A 742 -67.08 25.16 -9.46
C LYS A 742 -66.71 23.74 -9.87
#